data_AF-A0A2J5I6U0-F1
#
_entry.id   AF-A0A2J5I6U0-F1
#
_cell.length_a   1.000
_cell.length_b   1.000
_cell.length_c   1.000
_cell.angle_alpha   90.00
_cell.angle_beta   90.00
_cell.angle_gamma   90.00
#
_symmetry.space_group_name_H-M   'P 1'
#
loop_
_entity.id
_entity.type
_entity.pdbx_description
1 polymer ?
#
loop_
_entity_poly.entity_id
_entity_poly.type
_entity_poly.pdbx_seq_one_letter_code
_entity_poly.pdbx_strand_id
1 'polypeptide(L)'
;MISTLRSFLAQLCPCRRMECSASRPSSSSRFPFFFSSLWSSPSPSPSPSAPPPRTQQTASTQTTTKSPLLPAMNARRAPEREAEDREMVGQRATGEMSALVGLENVKRQLQGVQSWVQICRRHGRDPRNEGYSIALQGNPGTGKTTIAGIYARMLFAIDITDTETIRHTSGNELLGLGVKATQQMLQSMVDVAPAARTAGALIIDHPRGLSKRLKTHRQIVDAIADAMERPTGRIVVIFTGDADDLDAFFKEHTRIHRRICSTITFEDFDRPDLQVLLSRRIAEEYHDRMQLEGGVDGPYLQAAARRLARGRGRKGFTNVYAVREAVKTIAHRQVQCLMEQRDNGVDEVDYFFFSREDLLGPSPGDVKERSESWAQLHALVGQDAVKTSIREVVDTADENYWRETRNQRRLPMRLHRIFAGPVGTGKKTAATLYAHILYEMGLLSSDEANIHHLSSLPRPAPHAGLAPEGQALILDISGDGTPDSAVIDILAAEMSSGYENRCIILLGDSAAIAALPDSIKQATRFEQHLIPFQSFTQEELEQLLQNKLQDQGVDTTPDAFQAAVDILTSARMRKDFDNARAVDRLLLVAHHHYEARRALAPPAGATLDRVLEAEDFDGGSIGGGAALSFREELRHTIVPDEITSVLKRYHREMRTAWLQGQDPGKRVPCTLVFKGGCGSGKKTVARQLGTLYYKMGVLESDELIDCSVADLISSHPGHSSLRTRSQLELSRGKVLFVDDAHRLTENDSAIQAMDELIYLLPRYAGHTVVILAGPPSEMDHLLANRPRLSGLFQEEIVFRCPTPRECLRLLDRYLDEHIPTPRPYLIDTQVQSHREFTRAVQVLSMFPCWSNARDIKLLARWMVSAAVRDIPLDGTPLPPVQLSEDQAMTCMIKLFNLKRDRLRYNQDPKARMLPRILSQPRCTERTGVRFPV
;
A
#
# COMPACT_ATOMS: atom_id res chain seq x y z
N MET A 1 -7.63 -50.45 31.12
CA MET A 1 -6.69 -49.38 30.72
C MET A 1 -6.48 -49.22 29.21
N ILE A 2 -6.89 -50.16 28.34
CA ILE A 2 -6.80 -49.97 26.87
C ILE A 2 -8.15 -49.56 26.23
N SER A 3 -9.28 -49.76 26.91
CA SER A 3 -10.60 -49.29 26.44
C SER A 3 -10.86 -47.81 26.72
N THR A 4 -10.26 -47.24 27.78
CA THR A 4 -10.39 -45.82 28.14
C THR A 4 -9.49 -44.88 27.34
N LEU A 5 -8.49 -45.39 26.62
CA LEU A 5 -7.61 -44.59 25.76
C LEU A 5 -8.23 -44.28 24.39
N ARG A 6 -9.21 -45.07 23.95
CA ARG A 6 -9.94 -44.85 22.70
C ARG A 6 -11.03 -43.77 22.80
N SER A 7 -11.62 -43.54 23.97
CA SER A 7 -12.63 -42.47 24.13
C SER A 7 -12.00 -41.09 24.34
N PHE A 8 -10.75 -41.03 24.82
CA PHE A 8 -10.03 -39.77 25.05
C PHE A 8 -9.47 -39.17 23.74
N LEU A 9 -9.00 -40.01 22.80
CA LEU A 9 -8.50 -39.56 21.49
C LEU A 9 -9.60 -39.13 20.51
N ALA A 10 -10.88 -39.41 20.81
CA ALA A 10 -12.01 -38.99 19.99
C ALA A 10 -12.48 -37.55 20.29
N GLN A 11 -11.96 -36.90 21.33
CA GLN A 11 -12.37 -35.55 21.76
C GLN A 11 -11.47 -34.40 21.27
N LEU A 12 -10.40 -34.69 20.52
CA LEU A 12 -9.43 -33.68 20.04
C LEU A 12 -9.48 -33.42 18.51
N CYS A 13 -10.55 -33.81 17.82
CA CYS A 13 -10.75 -33.49 16.40
C CYS A 13 -11.80 -32.36 16.22
N PRO A 14 -11.39 -31.12 15.94
CA PRO A 14 -12.32 -30.05 15.58
C PRO A 14 -12.52 -30.06 14.06
N CYS A 15 -13.36 -30.96 13.54
CA CYS A 15 -13.82 -30.91 12.14
C CYS A 15 -15.22 -31.55 12.05
N ARG A 16 -16.25 -30.80 12.44
CA ARG A 16 -17.63 -31.09 12.04
C ARG A 16 -18.28 -29.82 11.53
N ARG A 17 -18.81 -29.93 10.30
CA ARG A 17 -19.56 -28.95 9.50
C ARG A 17 -18.73 -27.95 8.70
N MET A 18 -18.08 -28.46 7.67
CA MET A 18 -18.25 -27.87 6.34
C MET A 18 -18.92 -28.94 5.48
N GLU A 19 -20.10 -28.61 4.95
CA GLU A 19 -20.74 -29.33 3.87
C GLU A 19 -19.79 -29.26 2.66
N CYS A 20 -18.97 -30.28 2.47
CA CYS A 20 -18.37 -30.53 1.18
C CYS A 20 -19.52 -30.94 0.25
N SER A 21 -20.05 -29.97 -0.49
CA SER A 21 -20.70 -30.21 -1.76
C SER A 21 -19.66 -30.86 -2.67
N ALA A 22 -19.53 -32.18 -2.57
CA ALA A 22 -18.89 -32.99 -3.60
C ALA A 22 -19.75 -32.82 -4.85
N SER A 23 -19.39 -31.85 -5.69
CA SER A 23 -19.77 -31.85 -7.09
C SER A 23 -19.23 -33.13 -7.71
N ARG A 24 -20.04 -34.18 -7.68
CA ARG A 24 -19.85 -35.38 -8.49
C ARG A 24 -19.61 -34.89 -9.91
N PRO A 25 -18.49 -35.20 -10.57
CA PRO A 25 -18.43 -35.03 -12.01
C PRO A 25 -19.42 -36.05 -12.58
N SER A 26 -20.54 -35.56 -13.08
CA SER A 26 -21.51 -36.36 -13.79
C SER A 26 -20.89 -36.79 -15.13
N SER A 27 -20.12 -37.88 -15.13
CA SER A 27 -19.78 -38.56 -16.37
C SER A 27 -21.05 -39.23 -16.89
N SER A 28 -21.81 -38.53 -17.74
CA SER A 28 -22.93 -39.13 -18.47
C SER A 28 -22.37 -39.90 -19.67
N SER A 29 -21.85 -41.11 -19.45
CA SER A 29 -21.60 -42.04 -20.55
C SER A 29 -22.86 -42.85 -20.84
N ARG A 30 -23.20 -43.04 -22.11
CA ARG A 30 -24.16 -44.09 -22.52
C ARG A 30 -23.57 -45.50 -22.51
N PHE A 31 -22.25 -45.62 -22.32
CA PHE A 31 -21.55 -46.91 -22.17
C PHE A 31 -21.46 -47.29 -20.68
N PRO A 32 -21.83 -48.52 -20.28
CA PRO A 32 -21.84 -48.92 -18.87
C PRO A 32 -20.44 -48.94 -18.25
N PHE A 33 -20.27 -48.25 -17.11
CA PHE A 33 -19.09 -48.36 -16.25
C PHE A 33 -19.20 -49.61 -15.36
N PHE A 34 -18.25 -50.54 -15.49
CA PHE A 34 -18.09 -51.65 -14.55
C PHE A 34 -16.93 -51.37 -13.59
N PHE A 35 -17.21 -51.27 -12.30
CA PHE A 35 -16.25 -51.60 -11.24
C PHE A 35 -16.99 -52.11 -9.98
N SER A 36 -16.74 -53.36 -9.58
CA SER A 36 -15.80 -53.63 -8.47
C SER A 36 -15.70 -55.12 -8.11
N SER A 37 -14.50 -55.45 -7.61
CA SER A 37 -14.10 -56.56 -6.74
C SER A 37 -13.70 -57.89 -7.39
N LEU A 38 -12.59 -58.45 -6.86
CA LEU A 38 -11.81 -59.63 -7.26
C LEU A 38 -10.67 -59.25 -8.25
N TRP A 39 -9.40 -59.08 -7.87
CA TRP A 39 -8.56 -59.93 -7.03
C TRP A 39 -7.31 -59.23 -6.46
N SER A 40 -6.80 -59.89 -5.42
CA SER A 40 -5.52 -59.81 -4.74
C SER A 40 -4.30 -59.95 -5.67
N SER A 41 -3.18 -59.34 -5.29
CA SER A 41 -1.84 -59.49 -5.88
C SER A 41 -1.31 -60.95 -5.81
N PRO A 42 -0.36 -61.34 -6.68
CA PRO A 42 1.06 -61.28 -6.27
C PRO A 42 2.14 -61.02 -7.37
N SER A 43 3.28 -60.51 -6.86
CA SER A 43 4.72 -60.43 -7.22
C SER A 43 5.36 -61.06 -8.51
N PRO A 44 6.63 -60.67 -8.85
CA PRO A 44 7.17 -60.64 -10.22
C PRO A 44 8.34 -61.63 -10.55
N SER A 45 8.80 -61.55 -11.82
CA SER A 45 10.07 -61.99 -12.47
C SER A 45 10.02 -63.28 -13.33
N PRO A 46 10.99 -63.54 -14.25
CA PRO A 46 12.03 -62.70 -14.89
C PRO A 46 12.06 -62.81 -16.45
N SER A 47 12.95 -62.04 -17.09
CA SER A 47 13.33 -62.03 -18.53
C SER A 47 14.08 -63.31 -18.96
N PRO A 48 14.29 -63.60 -20.29
CA PRO A 48 15.52 -63.13 -20.96
C PRO A 48 15.53 -62.98 -22.52
N SER A 49 16.60 -62.30 -22.97
CA SER A 49 17.47 -62.51 -24.17
C SER A 49 17.05 -62.17 -25.62
N ALA A 50 17.90 -61.34 -26.26
CA ALA A 50 18.07 -61.03 -27.70
C ALA A 50 18.75 -62.20 -28.48
N PRO A 51 18.93 -62.22 -29.84
CA PRO A 51 19.78 -61.29 -30.64
C PRO A 51 19.35 -61.13 -32.16
N PRO A 52 20.24 -60.82 -33.14
CA PRO A 52 20.45 -59.51 -33.81
C PRO A 52 20.08 -59.49 -35.33
N PRO A 53 20.38 -58.40 -36.07
CA PRO A 53 21.15 -58.60 -37.33
C PRO A 53 22.19 -57.48 -37.61
N ARG A 54 23.43 -57.85 -37.99
CA ARG A 54 23.99 -57.91 -39.36
C ARG A 54 23.99 -56.60 -40.16
N THR A 55 25.19 -56.06 -40.29
CA THR A 55 25.67 -55.00 -41.19
C THR A 55 25.69 -55.43 -42.66
N GLN A 56 25.32 -54.53 -43.57
CA GLN A 56 26.03 -54.28 -44.84
C GLN A 56 25.62 -52.93 -45.47
N GLN A 57 26.64 -52.08 -45.63
CA GLN A 57 26.99 -51.14 -46.73
C GLN A 57 26.13 -51.22 -48.02
N THR A 58 25.90 -50.21 -48.87
CA THR A 58 26.48 -48.88 -49.15
C THR A 58 25.68 -48.19 -50.27
N ALA A 59 25.86 -46.87 -50.40
CA ALA A 59 25.90 -46.07 -51.63
C ALA A 59 24.59 -45.64 -52.35
N SER A 60 24.24 -44.37 -52.07
CA SER A 60 23.93 -43.27 -52.99
C SER A 60 23.66 -43.53 -54.48
N THR A 61 22.52 -43.02 -54.97
CA THR A 61 22.51 -42.14 -56.16
C THR A 61 21.27 -41.23 -56.16
N GLN A 62 21.48 -39.94 -56.34
CA GLN A 62 20.44 -38.95 -56.66
C GLN A 62 19.94 -39.17 -58.09
N THR A 63 18.63 -39.13 -58.32
CA THR A 63 18.08 -38.82 -59.65
C THR A 63 16.63 -38.32 -59.54
N THR A 64 16.50 -37.00 -59.70
CA THR A 64 15.42 -36.29 -60.39
C THR A 64 14.15 -37.09 -60.75
N THR A 65 13.09 -36.89 -59.98
CA THR A 65 11.71 -37.27 -60.32
C THR A 65 11.19 -36.44 -61.50
N LYS A 66 11.18 -37.03 -62.70
CA LYS A 66 10.23 -36.69 -63.76
C LYS A 66 9.03 -37.63 -63.65
N SER A 67 7.86 -37.05 -63.51
CA SER A 67 6.57 -37.73 -63.60
C SER A 67 6.41 -38.50 -64.91
N PRO A 68 5.73 -39.66 -64.86
CA PRO A 68 4.86 -40.06 -65.96
C PRO A 68 3.42 -40.23 -65.44
N LEU A 69 2.51 -39.48 -66.07
CA LEU A 69 1.08 -39.75 -66.11
C LEU A 69 0.84 -41.14 -66.70
N LEU A 70 0.00 -41.95 -66.05
CA LEU A 70 -0.78 -43.06 -66.65
C LEU A 70 -1.96 -43.40 -65.70
N PRO A 71 -3.02 -44.08 -66.17
CA PRO A 71 -4.35 -43.49 -66.31
C PRO A 71 -5.40 -44.03 -65.33
N ALA A 72 -6.58 -43.42 -65.36
CA ALA A 72 -7.77 -43.85 -64.64
C ALA A 72 -8.08 -45.34 -64.83
N MET A 73 -8.07 -46.11 -63.74
CA MET A 73 -8.67 -47.44 -63.67
C MET A 73 -9.53 -47.54 -62.41
N ASN A 74 -10.84 -47.60 -62.64
CA ASN A 74 -11.80 -48.15 -61.70
C ASN A 74 -11.40 -49.59 -61.35
N ALA A 75 -11.10 -49.85 -60.08
CA ALA A 75 -10.98 -51.21 -59.56
C ALA A 75 -11.64 -51.26 -58.17
N ARG A 76 -12.73 -52.03 -58.06
CA ARG A 76 -13.29 -52.46 -56.77
C ARG A 76 -12.16 -53.10 -55.95
N ARG A 77 -11.85 -52.55 -54.77
CA ARG A 77 -10.91 -53.18 -53.83
C ARG A 77 -11.48 -54.52 -53.36
N ALA A 78 -10.65 -55.55 -53.31
CA ALA A 78 -11.01 -56.86 -52.78
C ALA A 78 -11.20 -56.77 -51.25
N PRO A 79 -12.20 -57.46 -50.67
CA PRO A 79 -12.53 -57.36 -49.24
C PRO A 79 -11.39 -57.80 -48.29
N GLU A 80 -10.48 -58.65 -48.76
CA GLU A 80 -9.32 -59.13 -47.97
C GLU A 80 -8.27 -58.03 -47.75
N ARG A 81 -7.97 -57.21 -48.78
CA ARG A 81 -7.00 -56.11 -48.67
C ARG A 81 -7.50 -54.98 -47.77
N GLU A 82 -8.80 -54.71 -47.77
CA GLU A 82 -9.40 -53.71 -46.87
C GLU A 82 -9.41 -54.15 -45.41
N ALA A 83 -9.50 -55.46 -45.14
CA ALA A 83 -9.40 -56.01 -43.79
C ALA A 83 -7.97 -55.90 -43.23
N GLU A 84 -6.95 -56.21 -44.05
CA GLU A 84 -5.53 -56.07 -43.70
C GLU A 84 -5.14 -54.60 -43.43
N ASP A 85 -5.59 -53.67 -44.28
CA ASP A 85 -5.35 -52.23 -44.11
C ASP A 85 -5.95 -51.70 -42.79
N ARG A 86 -7.16 -52.14 -42.42
CA ARG A 86 -7.82 -51.74 -41.18
C ARG A 86 -7.14 -52.31 -39.94
N GLU A 87 -6.67 -53.55 -40.01
CA GLU A 87 -5.91 -54.17 -38.92
C GLU A 87 -4.59 -53.43 -38.67
N MET A 88 -3.86 -53.07 -39.73
CA MET A 88 -2.62 -52.29 -39.64
C MET A 88 -2.86 -50.90 -39.01
N VAL A 89 -3.91 -50.18 -39.45
CA VAL A 89 -4.28 -48.87 -38.88
C VAL A 89 -4.68 -49.01 -37.41
N GLY A 90 -5.39 -50.09 -37.05
CA GLY A 90 -5.76 -50.40 -35.67
C GLY A 90 -4.56 -50.69 -34.76
N GLN A 91 -3.60 -51.49 -35.23
CA GLN A 91 -2.35 -51.78 -34.51
C GLN A 91 -1.51 -50.52 -34.31
N ARG A 92 -1.43 -49.66 -35.33
CA ARG A 92 -0.75 -48.36 -35.22
C ARG A 92 -1.42 -47.43 -34.21
N ALA A 93 -2.75 -47.29 -34.28
CA ALA A 93 -3.50 -46.43 -33.36
C ALA A 93 -3.40 -46.91 -31.90
N THR A 94 -3.44 -48.22 -31.67
CA THR A 94 -3.26 -48.81 -30.33
C THR A 94 -1.83 -48.67 -29.82
N GLY A 95 -0.82 -48.85 -30.69
CA GLY A 95 0.58 -48.58 -30.39
C GLY A 95 0.82 -47.12 -30.00
N GLU A 96 0.35 -46.18 -30.82
CA GLU A 96 0.42 -44.73 -30.54
C GLU A 96 -0.26 -44.38 -29.22
N MET A 97 -1.43 -44.95 -28.93
CA MET A 97 -2.16 -44.73 -27.67
C MET A 97 -1.40 -45.28 -26.46
N SER A 98 -0.78 -46.45 -26.58
CA SER A 98 0.00 -47.06 -25.49
C SER A 98 1.28 -46.28 -25.18
N ALA A 99 1.86 -45.61 -26.18
CA ALA A 99 3.06 -44.80 -26.06
C ALA A 99 2.84 -43.40 -25.45
N LEU A 100 1.57 -42.97 -25.26
CA LEU A 100 1.24 -41.71 -24.60
C LEU A 100 1.43 -41.83 -23.08
N VAL A 101 2.08 -40.82 -22.49
CA VAL A 101 2.33 -40.72 -21.06
C VAL A 101 1.04 -40.38 -20.32
N GLY A 102 0.74 -41.09 -19.22
CA GLY A 102 -0.44 -40.85 -18.40
C GLY A 102 -1.78 -41.16 -19.11
N LEU A 103 -2.83 -40.39 -18.77
CA LEU A 103 -4.18 -40.47 -19.37
C LEU A 103 -4.89 -41.83 -19.20
N GLU A 104 -4.64 -42.54 -18.11
CA GLU A 104 -5.19 -43.89 -17.88
C GLU A 104 -6.72 -43.92 -17.84
N ASN A 105 -7.36 -42.85 -17.37
CA ASN A 105 -8.82 -42.69 -17.43
C ASN A 105 -9.33 -42.61 -18.88
N VAL A 106 -8.68 -41.83 -19.74
CA VAL A 106 -9.01 -41.66 -21.17
C VAL A 106 -8.76 -42.96 -21.92
N LYS A 107 -7.58 -43.58 -21.75
CA LYS A 107 -7.23 -44.86 -22.40
C LYS A 107 -8.27 -45.93 -22.10
N ARG A 108 -8.69 -46.06 -20.84
CA ARG A 108 -9.74 -47.01 -20.42
C ARG A 108 -11.09 -46.72 -21.06
N GLN A 109 -11.48 -45.44 -21.15
CA GLN A 109 -12.74 -45.05 -21.79
C GLN A 109 -12.74 -45.34 -23.31
N LEU A 110 -11.63 -45.11 -24.00
CA LEU A 110 -11.50 -45.42 -25.43
C LEU A 110 -11.51 -46.94 -25.68
N GLN A 111 -10.79 -47.73 -24.86
CA GLN A 111 -10.87 -49.19 -24.90
C GLN A 111 -12.29 -49.71 -24.60
N GLY A 112 -13.06 -48.98 -23.78
CA GLY A 112 -14.47 -49.23 -23.55
C GLY A 112 -15.32 -49.18 -24.82
N VAL A 113 -15.00 -48.30 -25.77
CA VAL A 113 -15.69 -48.21 -27.07
C VAL A 113 -15.43 -49.47 -27.91
N GLN A 114 -14.18 -49.96 -27.97
CA GLN A 114 -13.85 -51.22 -28.64
C GLN A 114 -14.64 -52.40 -28.04
N SER A 115 -14.67 -52.47 -26.71
CA SER A 115 -15.40 -53.51 -25.97
C SER A 115 -16.90 -53.42 -26.24
N TRP A 116 -17.45 -52.21 -26.29
CA TRP A 116 -18.86 -51.99 -26.59
C TRP A 116 -19.25 -52.45 -28.00
N VAL A 117 -18.43 -52.15 -29.01
CA VAL A 117 -18.67 -52.60 -30.39
C VAL A 117 -18.69 -54.13 -30.47
N GLN A 118 -17.77 -54.81 -29.76
CA GLN A 118 -17.76 -56.27 -29.69
C GLN A 118 -19.02 -56.82 -29.00
N ILE A 119 -19.49 -56.17 -27.94
CA ILE A 119 -20.72 -56.54 -27.23
C ILE A 119 -21.95 -56.37 -28.15
N CYS A 120 -22.07 -55.24 -28.87
CA CYS A 120 -23.14 -55.01 -29.83
C CYS A 120 -23.20 -56.11 -30.90
N ARG A 121 -22.05 -56.47 -31.48
CA ARG A 121 -21.94 -57.55 -32.46
C ARG A 121 -22.40 -58.89 -31.87
N ARG A 122 -21.98 -59.22 -30.65
CA ARG A 122 -22.42 -60.45 -29.95
C ARG A 122 -23.90 -60.48 -29.63
N HIS A 123 -24.52 -59.32 -29.37
CA HIS A 123 -25.96 -59.20 -29.16
C HIS A 123 -26.78 -59.16 -30.46
N GLY A 124 -26.17 -59.37 -31.62
CA GLY A 124 -26.85 -59.30 -32.92
C GLY A 124 -27.32 -57.89 -33.29
N ARG A 125 -26.77 -56.86 -32.64
CA ARG A 125 -27.05 -55.45 -32.95
C ARG A 125 -25.98 -54.92 -33.89
N ASP A 126 -26.40 -54.17 -34.91
CA ASP A 126 -25.46 -53.44 -35.77
C ASP A 126 -24.83 -52.28 -34.95
N PRO A 127 -23.51 -52.31 -34.68
CA PRO A 127 -22.85 -51.28 -33.89
C PRO A 127 -22.91 -49.90 -34.58
N ARG A 128 -23.18 -49.83 -35.89
CA ARG A 128 -23.35 -48.57 -36.63
C ARG A 128 -24.68 -47.86 -36.31
N ASN A 129 -25.54 -48.42 -35.47
CA ASN A 129 -26.75 -47.74 -34.98
C ASN A 129 -26.52 -46.96 -33.67
N GLU A 130 -25.34 -47.09 -33.06
CA GLU A 130 -24.98 -46.39 -31.82
C GLU A 130 -24.35 -45.00 -32.09
N GLY A 131 -24.22 -44.18 -31.05
CA GLY A 131 -23.57 -42.86 -31.15
C GLY A 131 -22.09 -42.91 -30.81
N TYR A 132 -21.24 -42.30 -31.66
CA TYR A 132 -19.78 -42.25 -31.48
C TYR A 132 -19.19 -40.84 -31.42
N SER A 133 -20.01 -39.81 -31.60
CA SER A 133 -19.59 -38.41 -31.44
C SER A 133 -19.30 -38.11 -29.98
N ILE A 134 -18.09 -37.62 -29.68
CA ILE A 134 -17.61 -37.37 -28.31
C ILE A 134 -17.17 -35.92 -28.13
N ALA A 135 -17.19 -35.47 -26.88
CA ALA A 135 -16.57 -34.21 -26.48
C ALA A 135 -15.34 -34.51 -25.60
N LEU A 136 -14.19 -33.94 -25.95
CA LEU A 136 -12.95 -34.02 -25.20
C LEU A 136 -12.71 -32.67 -24.51
N GLN A 137 -12.85 -32.64 -23.19
CA GLN A 137 -12.70 -31.42 -22.40
C GLN A 137 -11.52 -31.50 -21.45
N GLY A 138 -10.86 -30.38 -21.17
CA GLY A 138 -9.77 -30.29 -20.18
C GLY A 138 -8.86 -29.09 -20.49
N ASN A 139 -7.84 -28.85 -19.67
CA ASN A 139 -6.93 -27.73 -19.89
C ASN A 139 -6.11 -27.87 -21.20
N PRO A 140 -5.55 -26.77 -21.74
CA PRO A 140 -4.66 -26.83 -22.91
C PRO A 140 -3.45 -27.74 -22.69
N GLY A 141 -2.99 -28.38 -23.77
CA GLY A 141 -1.77 -29.20 -23.75
C GLY A 141 -1.89 -30.56 -23.06
N THR A 142 -3.09 -31.02 -22.72
CA THR A 142 -3.36 -32.38 -22.17
C THR A 142 -3.40 -33.49 -23.24
N GLY A 143 -3.25 -33.15 -24.53
CA GLY A 143 -3.24 -34.12 -25.63
C GLY A 143 -4.62 -34.41 -26.27
N LYS A 144 -5.63 -33.56 -26.03
CA LYS A 144 -7.00 -33.72 -26.57
C LYS A 144 -7.04 -33.94 -28.08
N THR A 145 -6.41 -33.06 -28.86
CA THR A 145 -6.37 -33.13 -30.33
C THR A 145 -5.64 -34.38 -30.82
N THR A 146 -4.57 -34.80 -30.14
CA THR A 146 -3.83 -36.03 -30.45
C THR A 146 -4.71 -37.26 -30.24
N ILE A 147 -5.42 -37.34 -29.11
CA ILE A 147 -6.37 -38.43 -28.83
C ILE A 147 -7.56 -38.40 -29.80
N ALA A 148 -8.07 -37.24 -30.20
CA ALA A 148 -9.13 -37.13 -31.19
C ALA A 148 -8.75 -37.80 -32.52
N GLY A 149 -7.53 -37.56 -33.00
CA GLY A 149 -7.00 -38.20 -34.21
C GLY A 149 -6.85 -39.71 -34.07
N ILE A 150 -6.35 -40.19 -32.91
CA ILE A 150 -6.22 -41.62 -32.62
C ILE A 150 -7.60 -42.28 -32.55
N TYR A 151 -8.57 -41.65 -31.89
CA TYR A 151 -9.94 -42.15 -31.81
C TYR A 151 -10.60 -42.26 -33.18
N ALA A 152 -10.42 -41.25 -34.05
CA ALA A 152 -10.93 -41.29 -35.42
C ALA A 152 -10.35 -42.47 -36.24
N ARG A 153 -9.03 -42.71 -36.15
CA ARG A 153 -8.39 -43.89 -36.76
C ARG A 153 -8.89 -45.20 -36.14
N MET A 154 -9.12 -45.20 -34.83
CA MET A 154 -9.66 -46.36 -34.14
C MET A 154 -11.05 -46.73 -34.66
N LEU A 155 -11.94 -45.76 -34.88
CA LEU A 155 -13.29 -45.96 -35.43
C LEU A 155 -13.27 -46.58 -36.85
N PHE A 156 -12.29 -46.21 -37.68
CA PHE A 156 -12.08 -46.84 -38.98
C PHE A 156 -11.63 -48.30 -38.84
N ALA A 157 -10.67 -48.57 -37.96
CA ALA A 157 -10.16 -49.92 -37.72
C ALA A 157 -11.24 -50.89 -37.20
N ILE A 158 -12.18 -50.41 -36.38
CA ILE A 158 -13.29 -51.23 -35.84
C ILE A 158 -14.53 -51.28 -36.74
N ASP A 159 -14.46 -50.78 -37.98
CA ASP A 159 -15.54 -50.79 -38.98
C ASP A 159 -16.80 -49.97 -38.59
N ILE A 160 -16.59 -48.81 -37.97
CA ILE A 160 -17.64 -47.82 -37.70
C ILE A 160 -17.68 -46.72 -38.76
N THR A 161 -16.52 -46.24 -39.20
CA THR A 161 -16.40 -45.35 -40.37
C THR A 161 -15.94 -46.14 -41.59
N ASP A 162 -16.55 -45.90 -42.75
CA ASP A 162 -16.25 -46.65 -43.96
C ASP A 162 -14.94 -46.17 -44.63
N THR A 163 -14.51 -44.93 -44.37
CA THR A 163 -13.22 -44.39 -44.84
C THR A 163 -12.37 -43.84 -43.69
N GLU A 164 -11.06 -43.72 -43.91
CA GLU A 164 -10.09 -43.09 -43.01
C GLU A 164 -10.06 -41.55 -43.18
N THR A 165 -11.09 -40.93 -43.77
CA THR A 165 -11.10 -39.47 -43.94
C THR A 165 -11.24 -38.76 -42.59
N ILE A 166 -10.14 -38.16 -42.14
CA ILE A 166 -10.08 -37.34 -40.93
C ILE A 166 -9.86 -35.90 -41.35
N ARG A 167 -10.78 -35.02 -40.96
CA ARG A 167 -10.66 -33.59 -41.22
C ARG A 167 -10.53 -32.83 -39.92
N HIS A 168 -9.47 -32.02 -39.83
CA HIS A 168 -9.21 -31.18 -38.67
C HIS A 168 -9.60 -29.73 -38.99
N THR A 169 -10.35 -29.09 -38.09
CA THR A 169 -10.75 -27.68 -38.19
C THR A 169 -10.89 -27.04 -36.82
N SER A 170 -10.78 -25.71 -36.73
CA SER A 170 -11.14 -24.96 -35.53
C SER A 170 -12.45 -24.18 -35.66
N GLY A 171 -13.05 -23.82 -34.54
CA GLY A 171 -14.24 -22.94 -34.54
C GLY A 171 -14.00 -21.62 -35.28
N ASN A 172 -12.81 -21.03 -35.16
CA ASN A 172 -12.45 -19.78 -35.85
C ASN A 172 -12.22 -19.98 -37.36
N GLU A 173 -11.63 -21.11 -37.77
CA GLU A 173 -11.46 -21.45 -39.19
C GLU A 173 -12.81 -21.62 -39.89
N LEU A 174 -13.76 -22.28 -39.24
CA LEU A 174 -15.13 -22.44 -39.76
C LEU A 174 -15.82 -21.08 -39.95
N LEU A 175 -15.60 -20.14 -39.05
CA LEU A 175 -16.08 -18.76 -39.19
C LEU A 175 -15.42 -18.04 -40.38
N GLY A 176 -14.11 -18.17 -40.54
CA GLY A 176 -13.35 -17.57 -41.63
C GLY A 176 -13.74 -18.10 -43.02
N LEU A 177 -14.08 -19.40 -43.10
CA LEU A 177 -14.58 -20.04 -44.32
C LEU A 177 -15.99 -19.58 -44.70
N GLY A 178 -16.84 -19.32 -43.71
CA GLY A 178 -18.24 -18.97 -43.91
C GLY A 178 -19.15 -20.16 -44.27
N VAL A 179 -20.46 -19.89 -44.36
CA VAL A 179 -21.50 -20.94 -44.43
C VAL A 179 -21.38 -21.83 -45.68
N LYS A 180 -21.26 -21.23 -46.87
CA LYS A 180 -21.24 -21.97 -48.14
C LYS A 180 -20.00 -22.86 -48.27
N ALA A 181 -18.82 -22.35 -47.89
CA ALA A 181 -17.60 -23.12 -47.94
C ALA A 181 -17.59 -24.25 -46.89
N THR A 182 -18.18 -24.02 -45.71
CA THR A 182 -18.36 -25.08 -44.71
C THR A 182 -19.26 -26.21 -45.21
N GLN A 183 -20.36 -25.87 -45.89
CA GLN A 183 -21.24 -26.87 -46.50
C GLN A 183 -20.53 -27.65 -47.61
N GLN A 184 -19.75 -26.97 -48.47
CA GLN A 184 -18.94 -27.62 -49.50
C GLN A 184 -17.86 -28.53 -48.90
N MET A 185 -17.23 -28.13 -47.80
CA MET A 185 -16.27 -28.95 -47.07
C MET A 185 -16.93 -30.23 -46.53
N LEU A 186 -18.08 -30.11 -45.85
CA LEU A 186 -18.82 -31.27 -45.35
C LEU A 186 -19.28 -32.18 -46.51
N GLN A 187 -19.74 -31.60 -47.61
CA GLN A 187 -20.15 -32.34 -48.79
C GLN A 187 -18.98 -33.08 -49.43
N SER A 188 -17.80 -32.45 -49.53
CA SER A 188 -16.60 -33.07 -50.08
C SER A 188 -16.15 -34.31 -49.29
N MET A 189 -16.36 -34.33 -47.97
CA MET A 189 -16.08 -35.53 -47.16
C MET A 189 -17.04 -36.67 -47.49
N VAL A 190 -18.30 -36.35 -47.79
CA VAL A 190 -19.33 -37.33 -48.17
C VAL A 190 -19.11 -37.83 -49.61
N ASP A 191 -18.69 -36.94 -50.51
CA ASP A 191 -18.49 -37.25 -51.94
C ASP A 191 -17.31 -38.20 -52.20
N VAL A 192 -16.34 -38.28 -51.27
CA VAL A 192 -15.24 -39.26 -51.33
C VAL A 192 -15.76 -40.70 -51.30
N ALA A 193 -16.91 -40.94 -50.65
CA ALA A 193 -17.55 -42.25 -50.63
C ALA A 193 -19.09 -42.10 -50.56
N PRO A 194 -19.78 -41.86 -51.69
CA PRO A 194 -21.22 -41.60 -51.70
C PRO A 194 -22.06 -42.83 -51.33
N ALA A 195 -21.47 -44.02 -51.41
CA ALA A 195 -22.07 -45.29 -50.96
C ALA A 195 -21.78 -45.62 -49.49
N ALA A 196 -20.90 -44.87 -48.82
CA ALA A 196 -20.60 -45.06 -47.40
C ALA A 196 -21.79 -44.66 -46.53
N ARG A 197 -22.07 -45.46 -45.51
CA ARG A 197 -23.08 -45.14 -44.49
C ARG A 197 -22.55 -44.08 -43.53
N THR A 198 -21.24 -44.12 -43.24
CA THR A 198 -20.52 -43.13 -42.44
C THR A 198 -19.23 -42.77 -43.16
N ALA A 199 -19.16 -41.55 -43.70
CA ALA A 199 -18.08 -41.10 -44.58
C ALA A 199 -16.74 -40.96 -43.83
N GLY A 200 -16.70 -40.42 -42.61
CA GLY A 200 -15.44 -40.20 -41.89
C GLY A 200 -15.62 -39.46 -40.56
N ALA A 201 -14.55 -38.86 -40.05
CA ALA A 201 -14.53 -38.12 -38.79
C ALA A 201 -14.11 -36.65 -38.96
N LEU A 202 -14.83 -35.75 -38.31
CA LEU A 202 -14.55 -34.31 -38.24
C LEU A 202 -14.13 -33.92 -36.83
N ILE A 203 -12.95 -33.34 -36.68
CA ILE A 203 -12.44 -32.81 -35.42
C ILE A 203 -12.63 -31.29 -35.44
N ILE A 204 -13.30 -30.78 -34.41
CA ILE A 204 -13.56 -29.34 -34.21
C ILE A 204 -12.90 -28.90 -32.91
N ASP A 205 -11.81 -28.15 -33.04
CA ASP A 205 -11.07 -27.59 -31.92
C ASP A 205 -11.64 -26.23 -31.49
N HIS A 206 -11.84 -26.05 -30.19
CA HIS A 206 -12.31 -24.83 -29.51
C HIS A 206 -13.54 -24.19 -30.19
N PRO A 207 -14.73 -24.82 -30.10
CA PRO A 207 -15.93 -24.35 -30.79
C PRO A 207 -16.52 -23.05 -30.22
N ARG A 208 -15.95 -22.46 -29.15
CA ARG A 208 -16.46 -21.24 -28.48
C ARG A 208 -16.69 -20.06 -29.45
N GLY A 209 -15.88 -19.93 -30.50
CA GLY A 209 -16.09 -18.90 -31.52
C GLY A 209 -17.48 -18.95 -32.18
N LEU A 210 -18.05 -20.16 -32.30
CA LEU A 210 -19.34 -20.43 -32.91
C LEU A 210 -20.54 -20.06 -32.02
N SER A 211 -20.32 -19.80 -30.74
CA SER A 211 -21.35 -19.42 -29.74
C SER A 211 -21.87 -17.98 -29.83
N LYS A 212 -21.30 -17.11 -30.69
CA LYS A 212 -21.79 -15.72 -30.78
C LYS A 212 -23.18 -15.65 -31.46
N ARG A 213 -24.05 -14.74 -31.00
CA ARG A 213 -25.45 -14.53 -31.45
C ARG A 213 -25.64 -14.03 -32.90
N LEU A 214 -24.65 -14.20 -33.78
CA LEU A 214 -24.77 -13.83 -35.19
C LEU A 214 -25.51 -14.92 -35.98
N LYS A 215 -26.42 -14.51 -36.87
CA LYS A 215 -27.24 -15.44 -37.68
C LYS A 215 -26.37 -16.39 -38.54
N THR A 216 -25.24 -15.91 -39.04
CA THR A 216 -24.27 -16.68 -39.84
C THR A 216 -23.62 -17.80 -39.04
N HIS A 217 -23.30 -17.59 -37.77
CA HIS A 217 -22.67 -18.60 -36.91
C HIS A 217 -23.65 -19.74 -36.64
N ARG A 218 -24.92 -19.42 -36.41
CA ARG A 218 -25.98 -20.41 -36.21
C ARG A 218 -26.18 -21.30 -37.43
N GLN A 219 -26.11 -20.74 -38.64
CA GLN A 219 -26.20 -21.51 -39.89
C GLN A 219 -25.04 -22.50 -40.09
N ILE A 220 -23.82 -22.14 -39.66
CA ILE A 220 -22.67 -23.05 -39.67
C ILE A 220 -22.90 -24.21 -38.70
N VAL A 221 -23.36 -23.90 -37.48
CA VAL A 221 -23.65 -24.91 -36.45
C VAL A 221 -24.81 -25.82 -36.87
N ASP A 222 -25.84 -25.26 -37.50
CA ASP A 222 -26.97 -26.02 -38.03
C ASP A 222 -26.50 -26.98 -39.14
N ALA A 223 -25.61 -26.55 -40.05
CA ALA A 223 -25.04 -27.45 -41.07
C ALA A 223 -24.24 -28.61 -40.46
N ILE A 224 -23.52 -28.38 -39.36
CA ILE A 224 -22.82 -29.43 -38.62
C ILE A 224 -23.83 -30.36 -37.93
N ALA A 225 -24.87 -29.81 -37.31
CA ALA A 225 -25.92 -30.60 -36.67
C ALA A 225 -26.70 -31.47 -37.68
N ASP A 226 -26.91 -30.97 -38.89
CA ASP A 226 -27.54 -31.69 -40.00
C ASP A 226 -26.64 -32.83 -40.50
N ALA A 227 -25.31 -32.66 -40.51
CA ALA A 227 -24.38 -33.76 -40.78
C ALA A 227 -24.42 -34.87 -39.70
N MET A 228 -24.86 -34.52 -38.47
CA MET A 228 -25.03 -35.40 -37.31
C MET A 228 -26.46 -35.99 -37.15
N GLU A 229 -27.32 -35.91 -38.18
CA GLU A 229 -28.77 -36.20 -38.08
C GLU A 229 -29.12 -37.64 -37.61
N ARG A 230 -28.24 -38.62 -37.84
CA ARG A 230 -28.33 -40.02 -37.34
C ARG A 230 -27.39 -40.25 -36.15
N PRO A 231 -27.58 -41.27 -35.29
CA PRO A 231 -26.70 -41.53 -34.14
C PRO A 231 -25.21 -41.72 -34.53
N THR A 232 -24.91 -42.42 -35.62
CA THR A 232 -23.57 -42.48 -36.27
C THR A 232 -23.24 -41.27 -37.15
N GLY A 233 -24.26 -40.48 -37.54
CA GLY A 233 -24.17 -39.40 -38.52
C GLY A 233 -23.82 -39.90 -39.93
N ARG A 234 -23.76 -38.98 -40.91
CA ARG A 234 -22.93 -39.22 -42.10
C ARG A 234 -21.45 -38.99 -41.78
N ILE A 235 -21.17 -38.24 -40.73
CA ILE A 235 -19.83 -37.88 -40.24
C ILE A 235 -19.85 -37.98 -38.71
N VAL A 236 -18.83 -38.61 -38.11
CA VAL A 236 -18.63 -38.60 -36.66
C VAL A 236 -17.93 -37.31 -36.26
N VAL A 237 -18.48 -36.55 -35.31
CA VAL A 237 -17.91 -35.26 -34.92
C VAL A 237 -17.28 -35.38 -33.53
N ILE A 238 -16.02 -34.94 -33.41
CA ILE A 238 -15.25 -34.89 -32.17
C ILE A 238 -15.02 -33.43 -31.82
N PHE A 239 -15.59 -32.98 -30.70
CA PHE A 239 -15.37 -31.63 -30.20
C PHE A 239 -14.23 -31.62 -29.20
N THR A 240 -13.29 -30.69 -29.31
CA THR A 240 -12.24 -30.49 -28.30
C THR A 240 -12.28 -29.07 -27.75
N GLY A 241 -11.95 -28.87 -26.48
CA GLY A 241 -11.89 -27.54 -25.87
C GLY A 241 -11.70 -27.58 -24.36
N ASP A 242 -11.80 -26.40 -23.74
CA ASP A 242 -11.83 -26.26 -22.28
C ASP A 242 -13.24 -26.59 -21.75
N ALA A 243 -13.35 -27.04 -20.50
CA ALA A 243 -14.64 -27.46 -19.93
C ALA A 243 -15.69 -26.32 -19.94
N ASP A 244 -15.29 -25.13 -19.48
CA ASP A 244 -16.16 -23.94 -19.45
C ASP A 244 -16.64 -23.56 -20.87
N ASP A 245 -15.75 -23.69 -21.87
CA ASP A 245 -16.02 -23.34 -23.26
C ASP A 245 -17.00 -24.31 -23.93
N LEU A 246 -16.80 -25.62 -23.74
CA LEU A 246 -17.67 -26.65 -24.28
C LEU A 246 -19.04 -26.65 -23.61
N ASP A 247 -19.09 -26.47 -22.29
CA ASP A 247 -20.36 -26.35 -21.55
C ASP A 247 -21.19 -25.16 -22.03
N ALA A 248 -20.55 -24.01 -22.27
CA ALA A 248 -21.22 -22.84 -22.83
C ALA A 248 -21.77 -23.13 -24.24
N PHE A 249 -20.95 -23.73 -25.11
CA PHE A 249 -21.35 -24.10 -26.48
C PHE A 249 -22.52 -25.08 -26.50
N PHE A 250 -22.49 -26.11 -25.66
CA PHE A 250 -23.55 -27.13 -25.61
C PHE A 250 -24.86 -26.63 -24.98
N LYS A 251 -24.80 -25.70 -24.02
CA LYS A 251 -25.99 -25.03 -23.48
C LYS A 251 -26.74 -24.24 -24.55
N GLU A 252 -26.02 -23.58 -25.44
CA GLU A 252 -26.62 -22.80 -26.54
C GLU A 252 -27.11 -23.68 -27.69
N HIS A 253 -26.39 -24.78 -27.98
CA HIS A 253 -26.66 -25.66 -29.12
C HIS A 253 -27.12 -27.05 -28.68
N THR A 254 -28.31 -27.10 -28.06
CA THR A 254 -28.93 -28.34 -27.55
C THR A 254 -29.09 -29.46 -28.59
N ARG A 255 -29.20 -29.12 -29.89
CA ARG A 255 -29.24 -30.11 -30.99
C ARG A 255 -27.95 -30.93 -31.08
N ILE A 256 -26.80 -30.30 -30.94
CA ILE A 256 -25.49 -30.97 -30.94
C ILE A 256 -25.29 -31.73 -29.64
N HIS A 257 -25.62 -31.11 -28.50
CA HIS A 257 -25.45 -31.73 -27.18
C HIS A 257 -26.18 -33.09 -27.07
N ARG A 258 -27.40 -33.20 -27.61
CA ARG A 258 -28.18 -34.47 -27.61
C ARG A 258 -27.53 -35.61 -28.41
N ARG A 259 -26.59 -35.31 -29.30
CA ARG A 259 -25.92 -36.25 -30.20
C ARG A 259 -24.55 -36.69 -29.70
N ILE A 260 -24.02 -36.02 -28.68
CA ILE A 260 -22.79 -36.42 -28.02
C ILE A 260 -23.09 -37.61 -27.11
N CYS A 261 -22.36 -38.69 -27.31
CA CYS A 261 -22.58 -39.95 -26.58
C CYS A 261 -21.83 -39.99 -25.24
N SER A 262 -20.69 -39.29 -25.15
CA SER A 262 -19.87 -39.19 -23.96
C SER A 262 -19.01 -37.93 -23.98
N THR A 263 -18.78 -37.38 -22.81
CA THR A 263 -17.83 -36.29 -22.56
C THR A 263 -16.67 -36.85 -21.74
N ILE A 264 -15.48 -36.83 -22.31
CA ILE A 264 -14.26 -37.34 -21.69
C ILE A 264 -13.49 -36.15 -21.11
N THR A 265 -13.16 -36.23 -19.83
CA THR A 265 -12.42 -35.17 -19.12
C THR A 265 -10.95 -35.54 -19.04
N PHE A 266 -10.11 -34.67 -19.58
CA PHE A 266 -8.66 -34.73 -19.50
C PHE A 266 -8.20 -33.99 -18.26
N GLU A 267 -7.60 -34.75 -17.34
CA GLU A 267 -6.95 -34.19 -16.16
C GLU A 267 -5.55 -33.69 -16.52
N ASP A 268 -5.10 -32.67 -15.79
CA ASP A 268 -3.71 -32.23 -15.85
C ASP A 268 -2.75 -33.37 -15.43
N PHE A 269 -1.60 -33.45 -16.09
CA PHE A 269 -0.59 -34.48 -15.83
C PHE A 269 -0.08 -34.46 -14.39
N ASP A 270 0.12 -35.65 -13.82
CA ASP A 270 0.65 -35.80 -12.48
C ASP A 270 2.17 -35.50 -12.42
N ARG A 271 2.72 -35.40 -11.20
CA ARG A 271 4.16 -35.19 -10.97
C ARG A 271 5.06 -36.19 -11.73
N PRO A 272 4.79 -37.51 -11.69
CA PRO A 272 5.59 -38.48 -12.43
C PRO A 272 5.46 -38.31 -13.95
N ASP A 273 4.23 -38.05 -14.43
CA ASP A 273 3.98 -37.82 -15.85
C ASP A 273 4.76 -36.60 -16.37
N LEU A 274 4.76 -35.49 -15.62
CA LEU A 274 5.51 -34.28 -15.99
C LEU A 274 7.03 -34.50 -15.99
N GLN A 275 7.56 -35.34 -15.10
CA GLN A 275 8.98 -35.73 -15.12
C GLN A 275 9.33 -36.53 -16.38
N VAL A 276 8.50 -37.50 -16.75
CA VAL A 276 8.68 -38.29 -17.97
C VAL A 276 8.56 -37.40 -19.21
N LEU A 277 7.59 -36.49 -19.24
CA LEU A 277 7.42 -35.54 -20.35
C LEU A 277 8.63 -34.59 -20.46
N LEU A 278 9.16 -34.09 -19.35
CA LEU A 278 10.29 -33.17 -19.35
C LEU A 278 11.58 -33.86 -19.79
N SER A 279 11.86 -35.07 -19.28
CA SER A 279 12.99 -35.89 -19.73
C SER A 279 12.92 -36.24 -21.22
N ARG A 280 11.77 -36.74 -21.68
CA ARG A 280 11.53 -37.07 -23.09
C ARG A 280 11.71 -35.85 -23.98
N ARG A 281 11.24 -34.68 -23.54
CA ARG A 281 11.37 -33.45 -24.31
C ARG A 281 12.83 -33.01 -24.46
N ILE A 282 13.63 -33.10 -23.40
CA ILE A 282 15.07 -32.79 -23.45
C ILE A 282 15.78 -33.77 -24.39
N ALA A 283 15.50 -35.07 -24.27
CA ALA A 283 16.04 -36.09 -25.16
C ALA A 283 15.73 -35.82 -26.64
N GLU A 284 14.47 -35.50 -26.95
CA GLU A 284 14.01 -35.18 -28.30
C GLU A 284 14.67 -33.90 -28.87
N GLU A 285 14.79 -32.84 -28.07
CA GLU A 285 15.30 -31.53 -28.50
C GLU A 285 16.82 -31.53 -28.72
N TYR A 286 17.55 -32.37 -27.99
CA TYR A 286 19.01 -32.45 -28.05
C TYR A 286 19.55 -33.78 -28.63
N HIS A 287 18.68 -34.62 -29.20
CA HIS A 287 19.02 -35.93 -29.79
C HIS A 287 19.79 -36.86 -28.84
N ASP A 288 19.32 -37.00 -27.59
CA ASP A 288 19.92 -37.83 -26.53
C ASP A 288 21.37 -37.45 -26.14
N ARG A 289 21.87 -36.30 -26.58
CA ARG A 289 23.24 -35.85 -26.26
C ARG A 289 23.34 -35.05 -24.96
N MET A 290 22.23 -34.47 -24.50
CA MET A 290 22.20 -33.62 -23.31
C MET A 290 22.26 -34.46 -22.03
N GLN A 291 23.29 -34.24 -21.23
CA GLN A 291 23.45 -34.82 -19.90
C GLN A 291 22.81 -33.94 -18.83
N LEU A 292 22.27 -34.56 -17.80
CA LEU A 292 21.61 -33.89 -16.68
C LEU A 292 22.40 -34.18 -15.40
N GLU A 293 22.67 -33.15 -14.60
CA GLU A 293 23.20 -33.35 -13.26
C GLU A 293 22.25 -34.26 -12.44
N GLY A 294 22.79 -35.31 -11.82
CA GLY A 294 22.00 -36.30 -11.09
C GLY A 294 21.19 -37.27 -11.97
N GLY A 295 21.22 -37.14 -13.30
CA GLY A 295 20.57 -38.04 -14.24
C GLY A 295 19.07 -37.78 -14.46
N VAL A 296 18.47 -38.57 -15.36
CA VAL A 296 17.07 -38.42 -15.80
C VAL A 296 16.06 -38.69 -14.68
N ASP A 297 16.36 -39.64 -13.80
CA ASP A 297 15.60 -39.91 -12.58
C ASP A 297 16.14 -39.17 -11.35
N GLY A 298 17.02 -38.20 -11.58
CA GLY A 298 17.73 -37.45 -10.56
C GLY A 298 16.85 -36.52 -9.71
N PRO A 299 17.33 -36.13 -8.53
CA PRO A 299 16.58 -35.27 -7.60
C PRO A 299 16.22 -33.90 -8.19
N TYR A 300 17.06 -33.36 -9.07
CA TYR A 300 16.87 -32.03 -9.65
C TYR A 300 15.80 -32.02 -10.73
N LEU A 301 15.77 -33.02 -11.62
CA LEU A 301 14.69 -33.15 -12.61
C LEU A 301 13.34 -33.40 -11.93
N GLN A 302 13.33 -34.24 -10.89
CA GLN A 302 12.16 -34.45 -10.05
C GLN A 302 11.70 -33.15 -9.36
N ALA A 303 12.63 -32.31 -8.90
CA ALA A 303 12.31 -31.01 -8.32
C ALA A 303 11.73 -30.05 -9.37
N ALA A 304 12.28 -30.00 -10.58
CA ALA A 304 11.75 -29.21 -11.70
C ALA A 304 10.32 -29.66 -12.08
N ALA A 305 10.07 -30.97 -12.19
CA ALA A 305 8.75 -31.51 -12.43
C ALA A 305 7.76 -31.17 -11.29
N ARG A 306 8.22 -31.21 -10.04
CA ARG A 306 7.43 -30.77 -8.87
C ARG A 306 7.09 -29.28 -8.92
N ARG A 307 7.98 -28.42 -9.44
CA ARG A 307 7.69 -26.99 -9.65
C ARG A 307 6.62 -26.79 -10.72
N LEU A 308 6.71 -27.50 -11.84
CA LEU A 308 5.68 -27.46 -12.88
C LEU A 308 4.32 -27.94 -12.38
N ALA A 309 4.30 -29.01 -11.60
CA ALA A 309 3.06 -29.56 -11.03
C ALA A 309 2.33 -28.61 -10.08
N ARG A 310 2.95 -27.51 -9.62
CA ARG A 310 2.27 -26.47 -8.81
C ARG A 310 1.24 -25.68 -9.60
N GLY A 311 1.40 -25.63 -10.92
CA GLY A 311 0.42 -25.02 -11.82
C GLY A 311 -0.86 -25.85 -11.96
N ARG A 312 -0.83 -27.14 -11.61
CA ARG A 312 -1.96 -28.07 -11.77
C ARG A 312 -3.22 -27.56 -11.07
N GLY A 313 -4.35 -27.65 -11.76
CA GLY A 313 -5.65 -27.22 -11.26
C GLY A 313 -5.84 -25.70 -11.21
N ARG A 314 -4.83 -24.89 -11.57
CA ARG A 314 -4.99 -23.45 -11.78
C ARG A 314 -5.55 -23.19 -13.18
N LYS A 315 -6.44 -22.20 -13.29
CA LYS A 315 -6.91 -21.73 -14.61
C LYS A 315 -5.71 -21.18 -15.39
N GLY A 316 -5.49 -21.71 -16.60
CA GLY A 316 -4.38 -21.30 -17.48
C GLY A 316 -3.13 -22.19 -17.44
N PHE A 317 -3.09 -23.27 -16.64
CA PHE A 317 -2.01 -24.24 -16.76
C PHE A 317 -2.11 -25.02 -18.07
N THR A 318 -0.98 -25.14 -18.80
CA THR A 318 -0.97 -25.60 -20.20
C THR A 318 -0.23 -26.93 -20.42
N ASN A 319 0.03 -27.69 -19.35
CA ASN A 319 0.54 -29.07 -19.41
C ASN A 319 1.80 -29.22 -20.31
N VAL A 320 1.72 -29.93 -21.45
CA VAL A 320 2.87 -30.14 -22.35
C VAL A 320 3.45 -28.81 -22.86
N TYR A 321 2.64 -27.77 -23.03
CA TYR A 321 3.16 -26.46 -23.39
C TYR A 321 3.94 -25.81 -22.24
N ALA A 322 3.52 -26.03 -20.99
CA ALA A 322 4.29 -25.61 -19.82
C ALA A 322 5.62 -26.37 -19.71
N VAL A 323 5.65 -27.67 -20.04
CA VAL A 323 6.90 -28.46 -20.14
C VAL A 323 7.83 -27.88 -21.21
N ARG A 324 7.29 -27.55 -22.39
CA ARG A 324 8.08 -26.93 -23.47
C ARG A 324 8.69 -25.61 -23.02
N GLU A 325 7.91 -24.79 -22.33
CA GLU A 325 8.40 -23.50 -21.82
C GLU A 325 9.43 -23.67 -20.71
N ALA A 326 9.27 -24.70 -19.87
CA ALA A 326 10.26 -25.05 -18.85
C ALA A 326 11.61 -25.43 -19.47
N VAL A 327 11.63 -26.29 -20.51
CA VAL A 327 12.86 -26.68 -21.20
C VAL A 327 13.54 -25.46 -21.84
N LYS A 328 12.78 -24.56 -22.46
CA LYS A 328 13.34 -23.29 -22.95
C LYS A 328 13.93 -22.46 -21.82
N THR A 329 13.23 -22.36 -20.68
CA THR A 329 13.71 -21.58 -19.52
C THR A 329 15.03 -22.16 -18.99
N ILE A 330 15.13 -23.49 -18.89
CA ILE A 330 16.35 -24.20 -18.51
C ILE A 330 17.48 -23.89 -19.51
N ALA A 331 17.21 -23.96 -20.81
CA ALA A 331 18.19 -23.63 -21.84
C ALA A 331 18.66 -22.17 -21.78
N HIS A 332 17.76 -21.22 -21.50
CA HIS A 332 18.13 -19.81 -21.34
C HIS A 332 19.02 -19.59 -20.11
N ARG A 333 18.76 -20.28 -18.99
CA ARG A 333 19.62 -20.23 -17.79
C ARG A 333 20.99 -20.81 -18.08
N GLN A 334 21.06 -21.92 -18.82
CA GLN A 334 22.33 -22.47 -19.27
C GLN A 334 23.13 -21.43 -20.04
N VAL A 335 22.52 -20.74 -21.02
CA VAL A 335 23.20 -19.67 -21.76
C VAL A 335 23.80 -18.62 -20.82
N GLN A 336 23.06 -18.16 -19.81
CA GLN A 336 23.57 -17.20 -18.82
C GLN A 336 24.75 -17.76 -18.02
N CYS A 337 24.64 -18.99 -17.52
CA CYS A 337 25.71 -19.64 -16.76
C CYS A 337 26.98 -19.82 -17.61
N LEU A 338 26.86 -20.22 -18.88
CA LEU A 338 28.00 -20.37 -19.78
C LEU A 338 28.65 -19.03 -20.12
N MET A 339 27.87 -17.94 -20.22
CA MET A 339 28.41 -16.59 -20.40
C MET A 339 29.23 -16.15 -19.17
N GLU A 340 28.71 -16.34 -17.96
CA GLU A 340 29.44 -16.04 -16.72
C GLU A 340 30.74 -16.86 -16.60
N GLN A 341 30.73 -18.14 -16.97
CA GLN A 341 31.94 -18.99 -16.95
C GLN A 341 33.00 -18.51 -17.93
N ARG A 342 32.57 -18.06 -19.13
CA ARG A 342 33.47 -17.51 -20.14
C ARG A 342 34.09 -16.18 -19.68
N ASP A 343 33.29 -15.30 -19.09
CA ASP A 343 33.77 -14.02 -18.56
C ASP A 343 34.77 -14.22 -17.41
N ASN A 344 34.60 -15.30 -16.63
CA ASN A 344 35.51 -15.72 -15.57
C ASN A 344 36.75 -16.52 -16.05
N GLY A 345 36.95 -16.68 -17.37
CA GLY A 345 38.15 -17.29 -17.94
C GLY A 345 38.21 -18.82 -17.88
N VAL A 346 37.07 -19.50 -17.82
CA VAL A 346 37.01 -20.97 -17.92
C VAL A 346 37.18 -21.41 -19.38
N ASP A 347 38.30 -22.08 -19.70
CA ASP A 347 38.69 -22.43 -21.08
C ASP A 347 37.89 -23.61 -21.69
N GLU A 348 37.39 -24.54 -20.87
CA GLU A 348 36.57 -25.68 -21.30
C GLU A 348 35.17 -25.62 -20.68
N VAL A 349 34.17 -25.39 -21.53
CA VAL A 349 32.76 -25.28 -21.15
C VAL A 349 31.96 -26.40 -21.83
N ASP A 350 31.19 -27.17 -21.06
CA ASP A 350 30.37 -28.27 -21.59
C ASP A 350 28.99 -27.76 -22.04
N TYR A 351 28.80 -27.65 -23.35
CA TYR A 351 27.54 -27.21 -23.97
C TYR A 351 26.40 -28.25 -23.90
N PHE A 352 26.71 -29.52 -23.60
CA PHE A 352 25.75 -30.62 -23.55
C PHE A 352 25.51 -31.11 -22.12
N PHE A 353 25.66 -30.23 -21.13
CA PHE A 353 25.39 -30.52 -19.73
C PHE A 353 24.46 -29.47 -19.11
N PHE A 354 23.34 -29.91 -18.54
CA PHE A 354 22.51 -29.09 -17.67
C PHE A 354 22.86 -29.32 -16.21
N SER A 355 23.33 -28.27 -15.55
CA SER A 355 23.60 -28.22 -14.13
C SER A 355 22.31 -28.10 -13.29
N ARG A 356 22.44 -28.26 -11.98
CA ARG A 356 21.37 -27.99 -11.01
C ARG A 356 20.80 -26.57 -11.14
N GLU A 357 21.66 -25.58 -11.36
CA GLU A 357 21.27 -24.17 -11.50
C GLU A 357 20.55 -23.90 -12.81
N ASP A 358 20.84 -24.64 -13.87
CA ASP A 358 20.07 -24.57 -15.11
C ASP A 358 18.65 -25.14 -14.89
N LEU A 359 18.59 -26.33 -14.28
CA LEU A 359 17.34 -27.06 -14.04
C LEU A 359 16.40 -26.34 -13.08
N LEU A 360 16.93 -25.78 -11.98
CA LEU A 360 16.14 -25.19 -10.90
C LEU A 360 16.22 -23.66 -10.87
N GLY A 361 17.23 -23.05 -11.47
CA GLY A 361 17.57 -21.64 -11.24
C GLY A 361 18.53 -21.47 -10.05
N PRO A 362 19.03 -20.25 -9.87
CA PRO A 362 19.95 -19.90 -8.79
C PRO A 362 19.31 -20.15 -7.42
N SER A 363 20.14 -20.41 -6.41
CA SER A 363 19.60 -20.50 -5.05
C SER A 363 19.19 -19.12 -4.56
N PRO A 364 18.16 -19.00 -3.71
CA PRO A 364 17.80 -17.71 -3.10
C PRO A 364 18.95 -17.06 -2.34
N GLY A 365 19.88 -17.86 -1.79
CA GLY A 365 21.13 -17.37 -1.20
C GLY A 365 22.04 -16.64 -2.19
N ASP A 366 22.27 -17.22 -3.38
CA ASP A 366 23.11 -16.60 -4.41
C ASP A 366 22.46 -15.33 -4.98
N VAL A 367 21.13 -15.35 -5.15
CA VAL A 367 20.36 -14.18 -5.59
C VAL A 367 20.49 -13.05 -4.58
N LYS A 368 20.41 -13.36 -3.28
CA LYS A 368 20.56 -12.39 -2.19
C LYS A 368 21.93 -11.70 -2.22
N GLU A 369 23.01 -12.42 -2.52
CA GLU A 369 24.37 -11.84 -2.60
C GLU A 369 24.53 -10.91 -3.80
N ARG A 370 23.86 -11.20 -4.92
CA ARG A 370 23.90 -10.40 -6.15
C ARG A 370 22.84 -9.27 -6.18
N SER A 371 21.89 -9.28 -5.25
CA SER A 371 20.75 -8.38 -5.21
C SER A 371 21.15 -6.96 -4.78
N GLU A 372 20.99 -5.99 -5.69
CA GLU A 372 21.12 -4.57 -5.37
C GLU A 372 20.02 -4.13 -4.39
N SER A 373 18.79 -4.60 -4.58
CA SER A 373 17.64 -4.32 -3.72
C SER A 373 17.89 -4.76 -2.27
N TRP A 374 18.55 -5.91 -2.07
CA TRP A 374 18.97 -6.40 -0.76
C TRP A 374 20.04 -5.51 -0.12
N ALA A 375 21.05 -5.10 -0.90
CA ALA A 375 22.09 -4.19 -0.43
C ALA A 375 21.51 -2.83 -0.01
N GLN A 376 20.62 -2.25 -0.83
CA GLN A 376 19.92 -1.00 -0.53
C GLN A 376 19.06 -1.11 0.74
N LEU A 377 18.33 -2.22 0.92
CA LEU A 377 17.56 -2.48 2.14
C LEU A 377 18.46 -2.53 3.38
N HIS A 378 19.62 -3.18 3.27
CA HIS A 378 20.59 -3.26 4.36
C HIS A 378 21.25 -1.92 4.70
N ALA A 379 21.46 -1.09 3.69
CA ALA A 379 21.99 0.27 3.82
C ALA A 379 21.02 1.26 4.46
N LEU A 380 19.70 0.96 4.51
CA LEU A 380 18.74 1.79 5.24
C LEU A 380 19.18 1.95 6.70
N VAL A 381 19.18 3.19 7.19
CA VAL A 381 19.57 3.50 8.57
C VAL A 381 18.51 2.93 9.54
N GLY A 382 18.95 2.20 10.56
CA GLY A 382 18.06 1.54 11.53
C GLY A 382 17.19 0.44 10.91
N GLN A 383 15.93 0.38 11.36
CA GLN A 383 14.87 -0.54 10.87
C GLN A 383 15.19 -2.04 10.97
N ASP A 384 15.86 -2.45 12.06
CA ASP A 384 16.26 -3.84 12.28
C ASP A 384 15.08 -4.83 12.25
N ALA A 385 13.89 -4.41 12.68
CA ALA A 385 12.68 -5.23 12.61
C ALA A 385 12.32 -5.61 11.16
N VAL A 386 12.45 -4.67 10.23
CA VAL A 386 12.20 -4.89 8.79
C VAL A 386 13.26 -5.83 8.23
N LYS A 387 14.54 -5.52 8.48
CA LYS A 387 15.68 -6.33 8.00
C LYS A 387 15.58 -7.77 8.48
N THR A 388 15.20 -7.98 9.75
CA THR A 388 15.00 -9.31 10.34
C THR A 388 13.86 -10.06 9.68
N SER A 389 12.69 -9.43 9.53
CA SER A 389 11.53 -10.07 8.89
C SER A 389 11.79 -10.46 7.44
N ILE A 390 12.51 -9.62 6.67
CA ILE A 390 12.83 -9.95 5.28
C ILE A 390 13.85 -11.09 5.24
N ARG A 391 14.86 -11.07 6.13
CA ARG A 391 15.82 -12.18 6.28
C ARG A 391 15.12 -13.50 6.57
N GLU A 392 14.13 -13.54 7.44
CA GLU A 392 13.33 -14.76 7.71
C GLU A 392 12.67 -15.33 6.44
N VAL A 393 12.19 -14.47 5.54
CA VAL A 393 11.58 -14.90 4.26
C VAL A 393 12.63 -15.47 3.33
N VAL A 394 13.78 -14.80 3.20
CA VAL A 394 14.89 -15.25 2.37
C VAL A 394 15.45 -16.58 2.87
N ASP A 395 15.66 -16.70 4.18
CA ASP A 395 16.17 -17.93 4.80
C ASP A 395 15.18 -19.09 4.63
N THR A 396 13.87 -18.83 4.74
CA THR A 396 12.83 -19.83 4.46
C THR A 396 12.79 -20.21 2.97
N ALA A 397 13.02 -19.26 2.07
CA ALA A 397 13.09 -19.49 0.63
C ALA A 397 14.28 -20.42 0.30
N ASP A 398 15.43 -20.13 0.89
CA ASP A 398 16.65 -20.91 0.71
C ASP A 398 16.50 -22.33 1.31
N GLU A 399 15.96 -22.45 2.52
CA GLU A 399 15.66 -23.77 3.10
C GLU A 399 14.69 -24.57 2.21
N ASN A 400 13.69 -23.90 1.64
CA ASN A 400 12.76 -24.53 0.69
C ASN A 400 13.44 -25.01 -0.59
N TYR A 401 14.40 -24.24 -1.13
CA TYR A 401 15.21 -24.65 -2.28
C TYR A 401 15.93 -25.96 -1.99
N TRP A 402 16.61 -26.06 -0.84
CA TRP A 402 17.32 -27.28 -0.44
C TRP A 402 16.38 -28.44 -0.10
N ARG A 403 15.25 -28.18 0.57
CA ARG A 403 14.22 -29.20 0.82
C ARG A 403 13.69 -29.82 -0.47
N GLU A 404 13.50 -29.01 -1.52
CA GLU A 404 13.07 -29.49 -2.82
C GLU A 404 14.09 -30.46 -3.43
N THR A 405 15.38 -30.10 -3.44
CA THR A 405 16.44 -30.99 -3.94
C THR A 405 16.50 -32.31 -3.16
N ARG A 406 16.20 -32.30 -1.87
CA ARG A 406 16.17 -33.48 -0.99
C ARG A 406 14.84 -34.24 -1.00
N ASN A 407 13.92 -33.89 -1.88
CA ASN A 407 12.57 -34.46 -1.97
C ASN A 407 11.76 -34.37 -0.66
N GLN A 408 12.00 -33.32 0.13
CA GLN A 408 11.30 -33.04 1.37
C GLN A 408 10.11 -32.10 1.12
N ARG A 409 9.16 -32.10 2.05
CA ARG A 409 8.04 -31.15 2.03
C ARG A 409 8.55 -29.74 2.35
N ARG A 410 8.14 -28.77 1.53
CA ARG A 410 8.40 -27.35 1.76
C ARG A 410 7.73 -26.84 3.02
N LEU A 411 8.37 -25.88 3.65
CA LEU A 411 7.78 -25.02 4.65
C LEU A 411 6.85 -24.01 3.99
N PRO A 412 5.68 -23.74 4.57
CA PRO A 412 4.78 -22.71 4.06
C PRO A 412 5.45 -21.34 4.19
N MET A 413 5.46 -20.58 3.10
CA MET A 413 6.00 -19.22 3.09
C MET A 413 4.87 -18.21 3.26
N ARG A 414 5.11 -17.18 4.06
CA ARG A 414 4.17 -16.08 4.25
C ARG A 414 4.79 -14.81 3.71
N LEU A 415 4.26 -14.30 2.61
CA LEU A 415 4.77 -13.11 1.94
C LEU A 415 4.09 -11.82 2.42
N HIS A 416 2.86 -11.91 2.92
CA HIS A 416 2.12 -10.72 3.37
C HIS A 416 2.76 -10.06 4.59
N ARG A 417 2.75 -8.72 4.65
CA ARG A 417 3.31 -7.92 5.75
C ARG A 417 2.47 -6.68 6.07
N ILE A 418 2.58 -6.20 7.31
CA ILE A 418 1.95 -4.96 7.78
C ILE A 418 3.06 -4.06 8.34
N PHE A 419 3.30 -2.91 7.73
CA PHE A 419 4.30 -1.95 8.16
C PHE A 419 3.62 -0.79 8.91
N ALA A 420 3.94 -0.67 10.20
CA ALA A 420 3.28 0.22 11.13
C ALA A 420 4.23 1.22 11.75
N GLY A 421 3.95 2.51 11.67
CA GLY A 421 4.73 3.48 12.44
C GLY A 421 4.56 4.93 11.99
N PRO A 422 5.36 5.86 12.54
CA PRO A 422 5.29 7.28 12.22
C PRO A 422 5.55 7.56 10.73
N VAL A 423 5.14 8.75 10.28
CA VAL A 423 5.39 9.21 8.91
C VAL A 423 6.88 9.50 8.69
N GLY A 424 7.33 9.28 7.45
CA GLY A 424 8.72 9.56 7.05
C GLY A 424 9.79 8.62 7.61
N THR A 425 9.40 7.47 8.17
CA THR A 425 10.31 6.41 8.64
C THR A 425 10.79 5.47 7.52
N GLY A 426 10.34 5.68 6.27
CA GLY A 426 10.75 4.86 5.11
C GLY A 426 9.86 3.65 4.80
N LYS A 427 8.67 3.53 5.41
CA LYS A 427 7.71 2.43 5.19
C LYS A 427 7.48 2.08 3.72
N LYS A 428 7.22 3.09 2.88
CA LYS A 428 6.96 2.91 1.44
C LYS A 428 8.21 2.39 0.72
N THR A 429 9.37 2.97 0.99
CA THR A 429 10.66 2.55 0.41
C THR A 429 10.98 1.11 0.78
N ALA A 430 10.84 0.73 2.05
CA ALA A 430 11.05 -0.64 2.51
C ALA A 430 10.08 -1.64 1.85
N ALA A 431 8.83 -1.25 1.60
CA ALA A 431 7.83 -2.11 0.98
C ALA A 431 8.12 -2.34 -0.50
N THR A 432 8.55 -1.29 -1.20
CA THR A 432 9.00 -1.37 -2.59
C THR A 432 10.22 -2.27 -2.70
N LEU A 433 11.25 -2.06 -1.89
CA LEU A 433 12.44 -2.93 -1.87
C LEU A 433 12.08 -4.38 -1.54
N TYR A 434 11.18 -4.61 -0.58
CA TYR A 434 10.71 -5.96 -0.27
C TYR A 434 10.05 -6.65 -1.48
N ALA A 435 9.21 -5.94 -2.23
CA ALA A 435 8.59 -6.47 -3.44
C ALA A 435 9.63 -6.85 -4.50
N HIS A 436 10.63 -5.98 -4.74
CA HIS A 436 11.73 -6.25 -5.68
C HIS A 436 12.55 -7.48 -5.27
N ILE A 437 12.92 -7.60 -4.00
CA ILE A 437 13.66 -8.78 -3.49
C ILE A 437 12.83 -10.07 -3.70
N LEU A 438 11.50 -10.03 -3.50
CA LEU A 438 10.65 -11.20 -3.78
C LEU A 438 10.60 -11.55 -5.27
N TYR A 439 10.63 -10.56 -6.16
CA TYR A 439 10.70 -10.78 -7.61
C TYR A 439 12.04 -11.36 -8.03
N GLU A 440 13.16 -10.79 -7.58
CA GLU A 440 14.51 -11.29 -7.87
C GLU A 440 14.70 -12.75 -7.41
N MET A 441 14.12 -13.12 -6.26
CA MET A 441 14.11 -14.51 -5.76
C MET A 441 13.16 -15.44 -6.54
N GLY A 442 12.39 -14.95 -7.50
CA GLY A 442 11.42 -15.72 -8.28
C GLY A 442 10.18 -16.15 -7.50
N LEU A 443 9.88 -15.49 -6.37
CA LEU A 443 8.65 -15.70 -5.60
C LEU A 443 7.47 -14.90 -6.19
N LEU A 444 7.78 -13.82 -6.90
CA LEU A 444 6.85 -13.05 -7.72
C LEU A 444 7.23 -13.17 -9.20
N SER A 445 6.25 -13.07 -10.09
CA SER A 445 6.44 -13.21 -11.54
C SER A 445 6.75 -11.88 -12.23
N SER A 446 6.52 -10.76 -11.55
CA SER A 446 6.66 -9.41 -12.09
C SER A 446 7.27 -8.49 -11.03
N ASP A 447 8.10 -7.57 -11.51
CA ASP A 447 8.78 -6.55 -10.71
C ASP A 447 7.87 -5.36 -10.35
N GLU A 448 6.68 -5.31 -10.94
CA GLU A 448 5.75 -4.20 -10.74
C GLU A 448 5.06 -4.31 -9.38
N ALA A 449 5.36 -3.35 -8.49
CA ALA A 449 4.65 -3.15 -7.24
C ALA A 449 3.55 -2.09 -7.42
N ASN A 450 2.29 -2.53 -7.34
CA ASN A 450 1.13 -1.63 -7.46
C ASN A 450 0.89 -0.93 -6.13
N ILE A 451 1.05 0.40 -6.09
CA ILE A 451 0.86 1.20 -4.88
C ILE A 451 -0.47 1.94 -4.97
N HIS A 452 -1.40 1.63 -4.06
CA HIS A 452 -2.72 2.25 -4.00
C HIS A 452 -3.06 2.72 -2.59
N HIS A 453 -3.92 3.73 -2.49
CA HIS A 453 -4.62 4.01 -1.25
C HIS A 453 -5.80 3.06 -1.09
N LEU A 454 -6.07 2.60 0.13
CA LEU A 454 -7.16 1.65 0.39
C LEU A 454 -8.53 2.18 -0.08
N SER A 455 -8.77 3.48 0.06
CA SER A 455 -10.00 4.17 -0.39
C SER A 455 -10.10 4.32 -1.92
N SER A 456 -9.00 4.18 -2.65
CA SER A 456 -8.95 4.35 -4.12
C SER A 456 -9.22 3.06 -4.90
N LEU A 457 -9.33 1.92 -4.22
CA LEU A 457 -9.52 0.64 -4.88
C LEU A 457 -10.94 0.51 -5.45
N PRO A 458 -11.10 0.25 -6.76
CA PRO A 458 -12.40 -0.02 -7.34
C PRO A 458 -12.95 -1.34 -6.83
N ARG A 459 -14.29 -1.45 -6.74
CA ARG A 459 -14.95 -2.69 -6.35
C ARG A 459 -14.69 -3.76 -7.41
N PRO A 460 -13.97 -4.86 -7.10
CA PRO A 460 -13.64 -5.87 -8.08
C PRO A 460 -14.88 -6.66 -8.51
N ALA A 461 -14.85 -7.20 -9.74
CA ALA A 461 -15.87 -8.11 -10.23
C ALA A 461 -15.91 -9.40 -9.38
N PRO A 462 -17.07 -10.09 -9.27
CA PRO A 462 -17.13 -11.37 -8.56
C PRO A 462 -16.11 -12.35 -9.17
N HIS A 463 -15.24 -12.90 -8.32
CA HIS A 463 -14.11 -13.80 -8.65
C HIS A 463 -12.83 -13.15 -9.19
N ALA A 464 -12.76 -11.81 -9.33
CA ALA A 464 -11.51 -11.11 -9.60
C ALA A 464 -10.78 -10.79 -8.28
N GLY A 465 -9.50 -11.17 -8.19
CA GLY A 465 -8.66 -10.81 -7.06
C GLY A 465 -8.29 -9.33 -7.06
N LEU A 466 -7.93 -8.78 -5.89
CA LEU A 466 -7.45 -7.40 -5.76
C LEU A 466 -6.02 -7.26 -6.25
N ALA A 467 -5.17 -8.26 -5.99
CA ALA A 467 -3.81 -8.33 -6.50
C ALA A 467 -3.73 -9.25 -7.74
N PRO A 468 -3.11 -8.81 -8.85
CA PRO A 468 -2.79 -9.68 -9.97
C PRO A 468 -1.88 -10.83 -9.53
N GLU A 469 -2.04 -12.00 -10.14
CA GLU A 469 -1.19 -13.15 -9.80
C GLU A 469 0.27 -12.90 -10.14
N GLY A 470 1.16 -13.15 -9.18
CA GLY A 470 2.59 -12.94 -9.35
C GLY A 470 3.06 -11.49 -9.15
N GLN A 471 2.21 -10.60 -8.64
CA GLN A 471 2.56 -9.20 -8.33
C GLN A 471 2.43 -8.87 -6.83
N ALA A 472 3.09 -7.79 -6.42
CA ALA A 472 2.95 -7.20 -5.09
C ALA A 472 1.93 -6.05 -5.11
N LEU A 473 1.02 -6.06 -4.13
CA LEU A 473 0.06 -4.98 -3.90
C LEU A 473 0.40 -4.26 -2.59
N ILE A 474 0.80 -3.00 -2.69
CA ILE A 474 1.12 -2.14 -1.56
C ILE A 474 -0.07 -1.20 -1.32
N LEU A 475 -0.63 -1.25 -0.11
CA LEU A 475 -1.84 -0.48 0.25
C LEU A 475 -1.56 0.47 1.40
N ASP A 476 -1.73 1.76 1.15
CA ASP A 476 -1.63 2.79 2.17
C ASP A 476 -3.00 3.07 2.81
N ILE A 477 -3.08 2.78 4.11
CA ILE A 477 -4.29 2.87 4.96
C ILE A 477 -4.36 4.23 5.68
N SER A 478 -3.32 5.07 5.57
CA SER A 478 -3.19 6.32 6.31
C SER A 478 -4.13 7.45 5.83
N GLY A 479 -5.14 7.16 5.00
CA GLY A 479 -5.99 8.16 4.36
C GLY A 479 -7.39 8.26 4.98
N ASP A 480 -7.98 9.47 4.91
CA ASP A 480 -9.36 9.72 5.31
C ASP A 480 -10.35 9.03 4.34
N GLY A 481 -11.08 8.05 4.87
CA GLY A 481 -12.13 7.35 4.14
C GLY A 481 -12.43 5.99 4.74
N THR A 482 -13.71 5.68 4.97
CA THR A 482 -14.10 4.34 5.40
C THR A 482 -13.97 3.38 4.21
N PRO A 483 -13.08 2.38 4.27
CA PRO A 483 -12.95 1.41 3.19
C PRO A 483 -14.25 0.62 3.01
N ASP A 484 -14.57 0.30 1.75
CA ASP A 484 -15.74 -0.51 1.42
C ASP A 484 -15.64 -1.90 2.07
N SER A 485 -16.68 -2.32 2.79
CA SER A 485 -16.71 -3.61 3.51
C SER A 485 -16.45 -4.80 2.57
N ALA A 486 -16.96 -4.75 1.35
CA ALA A 486 -16.73 -5.79 0.35
C ALA A 486 -15.25 -5.91 -0.07
N VAL A 487 -14.52 -4.80 -0.13
CA VAL A 487 -13.08 -4.80 -0.45
C VAL A 487 -12.29 -5.40 0.71
N ILE A 488 -12.65 -5.05 1.95
CA ILE A 488 -12.05 -5.62 3.16
C ILE A 488 -12.23 -7.14 3.20
N ASP A 489 -13.43 -7.64 2.91
CA ASP A 489 -13.72 -9.07 2.95
C ASP A 489 -12.92 -9.85 1.90
N ILE A 490 -12.78 -9.28 0.70
CA ILE A 490 -11.96 -9.87 -0.37
C ILE A 490 -10.49 -9.86 0.04
N LEU A 491 -9.99 -8.76 0.61
CA LEU A 491 -8.61 -8.63 1.07
C LEU A 491 -8.31 -9.61 2.21
N ALA A 492 -9.22 -9.76 3.18
CA ALA A 492 -9.11 -10.75 4.24
C ALA A 492 -9.13 -12.19 3.69
N ALA A 493 -9.97 -12.47 2.68
CA ALA A 493 -10.00 -13.76 2.01
C ALA A 493 -8.70 -14.05 1.25
N GLU A 494 -8.13 -13.06 0.55
CA GLU A 494 -6.85 -13.20 -0.16
C GLU A 494 -5.68 -13.42 0.79
N MET A 495 -5.61 -12.68 1.90
CA MET A 495 -4.57 -12.87 2.91
C MET A 495 -4.70 -14.20 3.66
N SER A 496 -5.92 -14.73 3.77
CA SER A 496 -6.17 -16.06 4.35
C SER A 496 -5.91 -17.19 3.37
N SER A 497 -6.05 -16.92 2.07
CA SER A 497 -5.77 -17.88 1.02
C SER A 497 -4.26 -18.07 0.92
N GLY A 498 -3.77 -19.27 1.24
CA GLY A 498 -2.33 -19.58 1.27
C GLY A 498 -1.65 -19.62 -0.11
N TYR A 499 -2.02 -18.75 -1.04
CA TYR A 499 -1.42 -18.65 -2.36
C TYR A 499 -0.02 -18.03 -2.24
N GLU A 500 0.99 -18.83 -2.55
CA GLU A 500 2.40 -18.44 -2.44
C GLU A 500 2.87 -17.44 -3.52
N ASN A 501 2.01 -17.02 -4.45
CA ASN A 501 2.36 -16.17 -5.59
C ASN A 501 1.68 -14.78 -5.52
N ARG A 502 1.22 -14.34 -4.34
CA ARG A 502 0.68 -12.98 -4.14
C ARG A 502 1.30 -12.38 -2.89
N CYS A 503 1.73 -11.12 -2.99
CA CYS A 503 2.21 -10.37 -1.83
C CYS A 503 1.30 -9.17 -1.60
N ILE A 504 0.83 -9.01 -0.36
CA ILE A 504 0.02 -7.85 0.04
C ILE A 504 0.76 -7.20 1.20
N ILE A 505 1.09 -5.92 1.05
CA ILE A 505 1.80 -5.14 2.05
C ILE A 505 0.90 -3.98 2.47
N LEU A 506 0.53 -3.94 3.74
CA LEU A 506 -0.30 -2.89 4.32
C LEU A 506 0.61 -1.83 4.98
N LEU A 507 0.44 -0.56 4.63
CA LEU A 507 1.16 0.58 5.21
C LEU A 507 0.19 1.42 6.02
N GLY A 508 0.59 1.82 7.23
CA GLY A 508 -0.22 2.73 8.05
C GLY A 508 0.55 3.29 9.24
N ASP A 509 -0.02 4.28 9.91
CA ASP A 509 0.42 4.69 11.24
C ASP A 509 -0.20 3.77 12.32
N SER A 510 0.24 3.90 13.56
CA SER A 510 -0.24 3.04 14.65
C SER A 510 -1.74 3.17 14.87
N ALA A 511 -2.32 4.34 14.60
CA ALA A 511 -3.75 4.61 14.76
C ALA A 511 -4.59 3.96 13.64
N ALA A 512 -4.21 4.15 12.38
CA ALA A 512 -4.88 3.55 11.22
C ALA A 512 -4.83 2.03 11.27
N ILE A 513 -3.70 1.47 11.73
CA ILE A 513 -3.54 0.02 11.86
C ILE A 513 -4.36 -0.52 13.04
N ALA A 514 -4.44 0.22 14.16
CA ALA A 514 -5.35 -0.16 15.24
C ALA A 514 -6.82 -0.11 14.80
N ALA A 515 -7.17 0.81 13.90
CA ALA A 515 -8.50 0.95 13.32
C ALA A 515 -8.83 -0.10 12.24
N LEU A 516 -7.89 -1.00 11.88
CA LEU A 516 -8.17 -2.06 10.92
C LEU A 516 -9.31 -2.99 11.39
N PRO A 517 -10.18 -3.45 10.47
CA PRO A 517 -11.21 -4.44 10.76
C PRO A 517 -10.64 -5.74 11.31
N ASP A 518 -11.39 -6.37 12.23
CA ASP A 518 -10.99 -7.63 12.86
C ASP A 518 -10.82 -8.79 11.85
N SER A 519 -11.54 -8.76 10.73
CA SER A 519 -11.40 -9.75 9.65
C SER A 519 -9.97 -9.80 9.09
N ILE A 520 -9.36 -8.63 8.87
CA ILE A 520 -7.96 -8.52 8.39
C ILE A 520 -6.99 -8.93 9.50
N LYS A 521 -7.24 -8.49 10.74
CA LYS A 521 -6.39 -8.84 11.89
C LYS A 521 -6.32 -10.36 12.12
N GLN A 522 -7.46 -11.05 11.97
CA GLN A 522 -7.54 -12.50 12.08
C GLN A 522 -6.89 -13.22 10.90
N ALA A 523 -7.14 -12.77 9.67
CA ALA A 523 -6.57 -13.35 8.44
C ALA A 523 -5.04 -13.34 8.47
N THR A 524 -4.46 -12.25 8.97
CA THR A 524 -3.00 -12.04 9.00
C THR A 524 -2.31 -12.58 10.24
N ARG A 525 -3.03 -13.14 11.23
CA ARG A 525 -2.47 -13.38 12.58
C ARG A 525 -1.63 -12.17 13.03
N PHE A 526 -2.28 -11.01 12.97
CA PHE A 526 -1.74 -9.65 13.08
C PHE A 526 -0.37 -9.50 13.79
N GLU A 527 -0.20 -10.06 14.99
CA GLU A 527 1.03 -9.99 15.78
C GLU A 527 2.29 -10.55 15.08
N GLN A 528 2.15 -11.58 14.24
CA GLN A 528 3.29 -12.22 13.55
C GLN A 528 3.74 -11.48 12.28
N HIS A 529 2.90 -10.59 11.76
CA HIS A 529 3.14 -9.91 10.47
C HIS A 529 3.18 -8.38 10.59
N LEU A 530 2.95 -7.86 11.79
CA LEU A 530 3.15 -6.47 12.16
C LEU A 530 4.64 -6.18 12.34
N ILE A 531 5.19 -5.33 11.48
CA ILE A 531 6.54 -4.80 11.58
C ILE A 531 6.46 -3.36 12.08
N PRO A 532 6.89 -3.08 13.32
CA PRO A 532 6.91 -1.72 13.85
C PRO A 532 8.10 -0.94 13.28
N PHE A 533 7.81 0.22 12.71
CA PHE A 533 8.74 1.29 12.37
C PHE A 533 8.75 2.29 13.53
N GLN A 534 9.94 2.55 14.06
CA GLN A 534 10.13 3.52 15.12
C GLN A 534 10.59 4.86 14.54
N SER A 535 10.37 5.95 15.27
CA SER A 535 11.01 7.23 14.93
C SER A 535 12.52 7.11 15.09
N PHE A 536 13.27 7.80 14.24
CA PHE A 536 14.73 7.70 14.25
C PHE A 536 15.32 8.28 15.55
N THR A 537 16.32 7.60 16.07
CA THR A 537 17.15 8.08 17.18
C THR A 537 18.04 9.25 16.75
N GLN A 538 18.81 9.83 17.68
CA GLN A 538 19.72 10.93 17.34
C GLN A 538 20.83 10.43 16.43
N GLU A 539 21.42 9.29 16.79
CA GLU A 539 22.48 8.63 16.05
C GLU A 539 22.00 8.22 14.64
N GLU A 540 20.78 7.71 14.52
CA GLU A 540 20.20 7.36 13.22
C GLU A 540 19.91 8.60 12.35
N LEU A 541 19.44 9.71 12.93
CA LEU A 541 19.26 10.96 12.19
C LEU A 541 20.60 11.57 11.74
N GLU A 542 21.64 11.46 12.57
CA GLU A 542 23.00 11.90 12.25
C GLU A 542 23.58 11.08 11.09
N GLN A 543 23.48 9.75 11.15
CA GLN A 543 23.88 8.85 10.07
C GLN A 543 23.09 9.13 8.78
N LEU A 544 21.77 9.35 8.88
CA LEU A 544 20.93 9.65 7.73
C LEU A 544 21.30 11.00 7.09
N LEU A 545 21.57 12.03 7.91
CA LEU A 545 22.03 13.34 7.44
C LEU A 545 23.38 13.21 6.72
N GLN A 546 24.32 12.48 7.31
CA GLN A 546 25.63 12.23 6.70
C GLN A 546 25.52 11.50 5.36
N ASN A 547 24.72 10.44 5.29
CA ASN A 547 24.50 9.70 4.04
C ASN A 547 23.89 10.60 2.96
N LYS A 548 22.87 11.41 3.30
CA LYS A 548 22.24 12.33 2.34
C LYS A 548 23.18 13.43 1.83
N LEU A 549 24.07 13.94 2.68
CA LEU A 549 25.10 14.90 2.28
C LEU A 549 26.10 14.27 1.30
N GLN A 550 26.53 13.02 1.57
CA GLN A 550 27.40 12.26 0.67
C GLN A 550 26.74 11.96 -0.67
N ASP A 551 25.48 11.51 -0.66
CA ASP A 551 24.70 11.23 -1.88
C ASP A 551 24.53 12.48 -2.76
N GLN A 552 24.42 13.66 -2.14
CA GLN A 552 24.31 14.95 -2.84
C GLN A 552 25.67 15.54 -3.23
N GLY A 553 26.79 14.98 -2.75
CA GLY A 553 28.13 15.52 -2.96
C GLY A 553 28.32 16.91 -2.35
N VAL A 554 27.74 17.15 -1.16
CA VAL A 554 27.76 18.44 -0.47
C VAL A 554 28.55 18.32 0.82
N ASP A 555 29.52 19.22 1.00
CA ASP A 555 30.33 19.30 2.21
C ASP A 555 29.69 20.23 3.24
N THR A 556 29.97 19.96 4.51
CA THR A 556 29.51 20.80 5.63
C THR A 556 30.67 21.11 6.56
N THR A 557 30.72 22.33 7.08
CA THR A 557 31.63 22.63 8.20
C THR A 557 31.21 21.84 9.45
N PRO A 558 32.14 21.47 10.36
CA PRO A 558 31.81 20.72 11.58
C PRO A 558 30.75 21.41 12.45
N ASP A 559 30.84 22.74 12.55
CA ASP A 559 29.89 23.56 13.31
C ASP A 559 28.49 23.54 12.67
N ALA A 560 28.43 23.54 11.33
CA ALA A 560 27.16 23.47 10.60
C ALA A 560 26.50 22.10 10.73
N PHE A 561 27.28 21.02 10.69
CA PHE A 561 26.79 19.67 10.91
C PHE A 561 26.19 19.53 12.32
N GLN A 562 26.90 20.02 13.35
CA GLN A 562 26.37 20.01 14.72
C GLN A 562 25.11 20.86 14.87
N ALA A 563 25.06 22.05 14.24
CA ALA A 563 23.87 22.89 14.24
C ALA A 563 22.66 22.17 13.63
N ALA A 564 22.86 21.45 12.51
CA ALA A 564 21.81 20.65 11.88
C ALA A 564 21.31 19.52 12.79
N VAL A 565 22.23 18.80 13.47
CA VAL A 565 21.89 17.74 14.43
C VAL A 565 21.10 18.29 15.62
N ASP A 566 21.49 19.46 16.15
CA ASP A 566 20.79 20.10 17.27
C ASP A 566 19.37 20.54 16.90
N ILE A 567 19.19 21.06 15.67
CA ILE A 567 17.88 21.40 15.09
C ILE A 567 17.02 20.14 14.98
N LEU A 568 17.55 19.05 14.39
CA LEU A 568 16.81 17.80 14.23
C LEU A 568 16.45 17.17 15.58
N THR A 569 17.37 17.20 16.54
CA THR A 569 17.13 16.68 17.90
C THR A 569 16.02 17.46 18.59
N SER A 570 15.99 18.79 18.39
CA SER A 570 14.93 19.65 18.92
C SER A 570 13.59 19.40 18.22
N ALA A 571 13.60 19.23 16.90
CA ALA A 571 12.40 18.90 16.12
C ALA A 571 11.81 17.53 16.46
N ARG A 572 12.66 16.54 16.82
CA ARG A 572 12.24 15.19 17.22
C ARG A 572 11.32 15.17 18.45
N MET A 573 11.36 16.20 19.28
CA MET A 573 10.45 16.29 20.43
C MET A 573 8.98 16.41 20.02
N ARG A 574 8.69 16.85 18.79
CA ARG A 574 7.33 17.07 18.30
C ARG A 574 6.62 15.76 17.95
N LYS A 575 5.31 15.75 18.12
CA LYS A 575 4.45 14.61 17.75
C LYS A 575 4.30 14.43 16.23
N ASP A 576 4.34 15.52 15.48
CA ASP A 576 4.22 15.56 14.02
C ASP A 576 5.56 15.48 13.29
N PHE A 577 6.64 15.17 14.01
CA PHE A 577 7.97 15.02 13.41
C PHE A 577 7.97 13.90 12.35
N ASP A 578 8.38 14.25 11.14
CA ASP A 578 8.31 13.41 9.95
C ASP A 578 9.66 12.79 9.57
N ASN A 579 10.56 12.62 10.54
CA ASN A 579 11.73 11.73 10.42
C ASN A 579 12.61 12.06 9.20
N ALA A 580 12.80 11.14 8.25
CA ALA A 580 13.65 11.37 7.09
C ALA A 580 13.21 12.56 6.22
N ARG A 581 11.89 12.83 6.17
CA ARG A 581 11.36 13.99 5.45
C ARG A 581 11.74 15.31 6.12
N ALA A 582 11.95 15.32 7.44
CA ALA A 582 12.47 16.48 8.15
C ALA A 582 13.90 16.79 7.70
N VAL A 583 14.74 15.75 7.55
CA VAL A 583 16.13 15.89 7.07
C VAL A 583 16.14 16.44 5.63
N ASP A 584 15.29 15.91 4.75
CA ASP A 584 15.16 16.41 3.37
C ASP A 584 14.73 17.88 3.33
N ARG A 585 13.76 18.27 4.16
CA ARG A 585 13.34 19.68 4.27
C ARG A 585 14.47 20.56 4.81
N LEU A 586 15.29 20.07 5.73
CA LEU A 586 16.38 20.84 6.34
C LEU A 586 17.43 21.15 5.30
N LEU A 587 17.86 20.12 4.57
CA LEU A 587 18.81 20.26 3.49
C LEU A 587 18.25 21.16 2.40
N LEU A 588 16.99 21.01 2.00
CA LEU A 588 16.37 21.89 1.00
C LEU A 588 16.44 23.37 1.39
N VAL A 589 16.12 23.70 2.64
CA VAL A 589 16.19 25.08 3.16
C VAL A 589 17.63 25.56 3.22
N ALA A 590 18.55 24.73 3.72
CA ALA A 590 19.98 25.06 3.77
C ALA A 590 20.56 25.34 2.38
N HIS A 591 20.14 24.56 1.38
CA HIS A 591 20.53 24.79 0.00
C HIS A 591 20.02 26.15 -0.50
N HIS A 592 18.77 26.51 -0.20
CA HIS A 592 18.22 27.80 -0.59
C HIS A 592 18.96 28.99 0.05
N HIS A 593 19.30 28.88 1.34
CA HIS A 593 20.07 29.91 2.05
C HIS A 593 21.49 30.06 1.51
N TYR A 594 22.16 28.95 1.21
CA TYR A 594 23.45 28.97 0.54
C TYR A 594 23.40 29.72 -0.80
N GLU A 595 22.39 29.46 -1.64
CA GLU A 595 22.25 30.17 -2.92
C GLU A 595 21.99 31.68 -2.72
N ALA A 596 21.18 32.05 -1.73
CA ALA A 596 20.92 33.45 -1.39
C ALA A 596 22.19 34.17 -0.91
N ARG A 597 23.00 33.51 -0.06
CA ARG A 597 24.29 33.99 0.41
C ARG A 597 25.28 34.18 -0.73
N ARG A 598 25.37 33.20 -1.66
CA ARG A 598 26.18 33.31 -2.88
C ARG A 598 25.76 34.43 -3.82
N ALA A 599 24.46 34.70 -3.94
CA ALA A 599 23.97 35.78 -4.77
C ALA A 599 24.40 37.17 -4.24
N LEU A 600 24.54 37.32 -2.92
CA LEU A 600 24.99 38.55 -2.27
C LEU A 600 26.52 38.73 -2.30
N ALA A 601 27.28 37.64 -2.27
CA ALA A 601 28.75 37.65 -2.29
C ALA A 601 29.31 36.63 -3.30
N PRO A 602 29.57 37.05 -4.57
CA PRO A 602 30.23 36.20 -5.54
C PRO A 602 31.69 35.91 -5.10
N PRO A 603 32.15 34.65 -5.08
CA PRO A 603 33.49 34.34 -4.59
C PRO A 603 34.59 34.85 -5.53
N ALA A 604 35.64 35.44 -4.96
CA ALA A 604 36.89 35.72 -5.65
C ALA A 604 37.74 34.43 -5.70
N GLY A 605 37.69 33.72 -6.83
CA GLY A 605 38.39 32.45 -7.04
C GLY A 605 37.57 31.25 -6.56
N ALA A 606 36.68 30.75 -7.42
CA ALA A 606 35.74 29.69 -7.08
C ALA A 606 36.41 28.30 -7.08
N THR A 607 36.48 27.66 -5.91
CA THR A 607 36.40 26.20 -5.82
C THR A 607 34.98 25.78 -6.22
N LEU A 608 34.87 24.66 -6.95
CA LEU A 608 33.59 24.13 -7.47
C LEU A 608 32.74 23.45 -6.37
N ASP A 609 33.30 23.24 -5.18
CA ASP A 609 32.69 22.45 -4.12
C ASP A 609 31.72 23.27 -3.27
N ARG A 610 30.51 22.72 -3.06
CA ARG A 610 29.44 23.34 -2.27
C ARG A 610 29.66 23.03 -0.79
N VAL A 611 29.97 24.06 0.00
CA VAL A 611 30.17 23.93 1.47
C VAL A 611 29.08 24.69 2.22
N LEU A 612 28.28 23.98 3.02
CA LEU A 612 27.28 24.59 3.89
C LEU A 612 27.88 25.06 5.22
N GLU A 613 27.46 26.24 5.64
CA GLU A 613 27.85 26.90 6.89
C GLU A 613 26.69 26.88 7.90
N ALA A 614 26.98 27.15 9.18
CA ALA A 614 25.98 27.06 10.25
C ALA A 614 24.79 28.03 10.05
N GLU A 615 25.03 29.18 9.41
CA GLU A 615 24.02 30.19 9.09
C GLU A 615 23.04 29.72 7.99
N ASP A 616 23.43 28.75 7.16
CA ASP A 616 22.57 28.22 6.11
C ASP A 616 21.44 27.36 6.74
N PHE A 617 21.67 26.75 7.91
CA PHE A 617 20.70 25.89 8.58
C PHE A 617 19.71 26.70 9.45
N ASP A 618 18.45 26.80 8.99
CA ASP A 618 17.39 27.45 9.76
C ASP A 618 16.51 26.46 10.53
N GLY A 619 16.58 26.54 11.87
CA GLY A 619 15.73 25.76 12.76
C GLY A 619 14.27 26.18 12.77
N GLY A 620 13.91 27.39 12.31
CA GLY A 620 12.53 27.87 12.22
C GLY A 620 11.69 27.05 11.23
N SER A 621 12.27 26.73 10.08
CA SER A 621 11.62 26.01 8.97
C SER A 621 11.05 24.63 9.30
N ILE A 622 11.75 23.85 10.14
CA ILE A 622 11.33 22.51 10.63
C ILE A 622 10.93 22.59 12.09
N GLY A 623 11.12 23.76 12.68
CA GLY A 623 10.72 24.08 14.02
C GLY A 623 11.55 23.40 15.12
N GLY A 624 12.77 23.02 14.77
CA GLY A 624 13.87 22.70 15.68
C GLY A 624 14.66 23.92 16.17
N GLY A 625 14.23 25.14 15.85
CA GLY A 625 14.85 26.36 16.35
C GLY A 625 14.88 26.38 17.88
N ALA A 626 15.92 27.02 18.45
CA ALA A 626 16.11 27.15 19.89
C ALA A 626 14.76 27.47 20.56
N ALA A 627 14.40 26.68 21.57
CA ALA A 627 13.10 26.72 22.20
C ALA A 627 12.83 28.11 22.79
N LEU A 628 12.21 28.95 21.96
CA LEU A 628 11.74 30.30 22.20
C LEU A 628 12.83 31.24 22.70
N SER A 629 13.26 32.17 21.85
CA SER A 629 13.85 33.41 22.33
C SER A 629 12.73 34.26 22.92
N PHE A 630 12.25 33.88 24.12
CA PHE A 630 11.10 34.51 24.78
C PHE A 630 11.24 36.03 24.84
N ARG A 631 12.48 36.55 24.91
CA ARG A 631 12.77 37.98 24.95
C ARG A 631 12.51 38.67 23.61
N GLU A 632 12.79 38.02 22.49
CA GLU A 632 12.53 38.54 21.15
C GLU A 632 11.05 38.36 20.78
N GLU A 633 10.47 37.20 21.06
CA GLU A 633 9.08 36.90 20.73
C GLU A 633 8.07 37.71 21.57
N LEU A 634 8.42 38.02 22.83
CA LEU A 634 7.63 38.91 23.70
C LEU A 634 8.10 40.37 23.63
N ARG A 635 8.98 40.74 22.69
CA ARG A 635 9.54 42.10 22.59
C ARG A 635 8.44 43.17 22.57
N HIS A 636 7.29 42.93 21.97
CA HIS A 636 6.20 43.92 21.89
C HIS A 636 5.06 43.69 22.90
N THR A 637 5.33 42.94 23.98
CA THR A 637 4.36 42.66 25.04
C THR A 637 4.94 43.06 26.39
N ILE A 638 4.11 43.62 27.28
CA ILE A 638 4.50 43.82 28.68
C ILE A 638 4.19 42.53 29.42
N VAL A 639 5.17 41.63 29.48
CA VAL A 639 5.10 40.42 30.28
C VAL A 639 6.07 40.57 31.44
N PRO A 640 5.63 40.38 32.70
CA PRO A 640 6.53 40.35 33.85
C PRO A 640 7.62 39.28 33.71
N ASP A 641 8.83 39.59 34.18
CA ASP A 641 9.96 38.63 34.16
C ASP A 641 9.63 37.33 34.91
N GLU A 642 8.76 37.41 35.92
CA GLU A 642 8.21 36.27 36.66
C GLU A 642 7.52 35.26 35.72
N ILE A 643 6.69 35.72 34.78
CA ILE A 643 6.00 34.82 33.83
C ILE A 643 7.01 34.18 32.86
N THR A 644 8.01 34.94 32.41
CA THR A 644 9.09 34.40 31.59
C THR A 644 9.86 33.31 32.35
N SER A 645 10.05 33.47 33.67
CA SER A 645 10.68 32.45 34.51
C SER A 645 9.83 31.18 34.63
N VAL A 646 8.49 31.31 34.70
CA VAL A 646 7.56 30.17 34.71
C VAL A 646 7.61 29.41 33.38
N LEU A 647 7.60 30.11 32.24
CA LEU A 647 7.73 29.46 30.93
C LEU A 647 9.07 28.73 30.78
N LYS A 648 10.17 29.33 31.27
CA LYS A 648 11.49 28.68 31.32
C LYS A 648 11.49 27.45 32.22
N ARG A 649 10.79 27.49 33.35
CA ARG A 649 10.59 26.33 34.25
C ARG A 649 9.89 25.19 33.50
N TYR A 650 8.77 25.46 32.84
CA TYR A 650 8.04 24.44 32.06
C TYR A 650 8.87 23.86 30.93
N HIS A 651 9.60 24.70 30.18
CA HIS A 651 10.52 24.21 29.15
C HIS A 651 11.56 23.25 29.73
N ARG A 652 12.19 23.62 30.86
CA ARG A 652 13.19 22.78 31.52
C ARG A 652 12.60 21.46 31.99
N GLU A 653 11.44 21.48 32.66
CA GLU A 653 10.76 20.30 33.17
C GLU A 653 10.39 19.32 32.06
N MET A 654 9.76 19.80 30.98
CA MET A 654 9.44 18.97 29.81
C MET A 654 10.68 18.39 29.16
N ARG A 655 11.74 19.20 28.98
CA ARG A 655 12.99 18.75 28.35
C ARG A 655 13.66 17.66 29.20
N THR A 656 13.69 17.84 30.52
CA THR A 656 14.22 16.81 31.43
C THR A 656 13.40 15.53 31.40
N ALA A 657 12.07 15.63 31.31
CA ALA A 657 11.19 14.45 31.20
C ALA A 657 11.48 13.67 29.92
N TRP A 658 11.59 14.38 28.80
CA TRP A 658 11.87 13.78 27.50
C TRP A 658 13.23 13.07 27.46
N LEU A 659 14.28 13.70 28.01
CA LEU A 659 15.61 13.08 28.15
C LEU A 659 15.60 11.84 29.06
N GLN A 660 14.64 11.73 29.98
CA GLN A 660 14.44 10.56 30.84
C GLN A 660 13.51 9.50 30.21
N GLY A 661 13.05 9.69 28.97
CA GLY A 661 12.08 8.80 28.32
C GLY A 661 10.69 8.85 28.94
N GLN A 662 10.36 9.92 29.67
CA GLN A 662 9.05 10.14 30.28
C GLN A 662 8.21 11.10 29.43
N ASP A 663 6.88 10.98 29.55
CA ASP A 663 5.94 11.87 28.87
C ASP A 663 6.07 13.32 29.41
N PRO A 664 6.45 14.30 28.56
CA PRO A 664 6.61 15.69 28.98
C PRO A 664 5.30 16.30 29.48
N GLY A 665 4.14 15.88 28.96
CA GLY A 665 2.83 16.41 29.35
C GLY A 665 2.48 16.15 30.82
N LYS A 666 3.06 15.12 31.44
CA LYS A 666 2.81 14.79 32.85
C LYS A 666 3.56 15.69 33.84
N ARG A 667 4.58 16.41 33.38
CA ARG A 667 5.40 17.30 34.24
C ARG A 667 4.89 18.73 34.25
N VAL A 668 3.95 19.08 33.38
CA VAL A 668 3.43 20.44 33.25
C VAL A 668 1.90 20.49 33.36
N PRO A 669 1.33 21.60 33.83
CA PRO A 669 -0.12 21.75 33.97
C PRO A 669 -0.80 21.96 32.60
N CYS A 670 -1.82 21.16 32.29
CA CYS A 670 -2.67 21.35 31.10
C CYS A 670 -3.90 22.23 31.38
N THR A 671 -4.18 22.56 32.64
CA THR A 671 -5.30 23.41 33.05
C THR A 671 -4.74 24.60 33.81
N LEU A 672 -4.96 25.81 33.28
CA LEU A 672 -4.34 27.04 33.77
C LEU A 672 -5.38 28.15 33.98
N VAL A 673 -5.19 28.97 35.02
CA VAL A 673 -6.00 30.18 35.24
C VAL A 673 -5.13 31.42 35.09
N PHE A 674 -5.51 32.30 34.17
CA PHE A 674 -4.82 33.58 33.91
C PHE A 674 -5.59 34.74 34.55
N LYS A 675 -5.08 35.23 35.68
CA LYS A 675 -5.68 36.34 36.44
C LYS A 675 -5.03 37.67 36.04
N GLY A 676 -5.79 38.69 35.65
CA GLY A 676 -5.23 40.01 35.40
C GLY A 676 -6.17 41.01 34.72
N GLY A 677 -5.76 42.27 34.62
CA GLY A 677 -6.53 43.30 33.94
C GLY A 677 -6.56 43.15 32.41
N CYS A 678 -7.42 43.89 31.74
CA CYS A 678 -7.45 43.93 30.27
C CYS A 678 -6.10 44.44 29.73
N GLY A 679 -5.63 43.82 28.64
CA GLY A 679 -4.39 44.25 27.97
C GLY A 679 -3.10 43.98 28.75
N SER A 680 -3.10 43.07 29.72
CA SER A 680 -1.90 42.63 30.46
C SER A 680 -1.05 41.59 29.74
N GLY A 681 -1.41 41.20 28.51
CA GLY A 681 -0.65 40.23 27.71
C GLY A 681 -1.08 38.75 27.83
N LYS A 682 -2.16 38.44 28.56
CA LYS A 682 -2.68 37.07 28.78
C LYS A 682 -2.76 36.24 27.50
N LYS A 683 -3.47 36.73 26.48
CA LYS A 683 -3.67 36.04 25.20
C LYS A 683 -2.35 35.85 24.44
N THR A 684 -1.41 36.80 24.55
CA THR A 684 -0.09 36.66 23.92
C THR A 684 0.73 35.57 24.60
N VAL A 685 0.73 35.51 25.93
CA VAL A 685 1.39 34.45 26.69
C VAL A 685 0.73 33.09 26.44
N ALA A 686 -0.59 33.04 26.30
CA ALA A 686 -1.31 31.81 25.95
C ALA A 686 -0.86 31.24 24.59
N ARG A 687 -0.70 32.09 23.57
CA ARG A 687 -0.17 31.68 22.25
C ARG A 687 1.24 31.13 22.38
N GLN A 688 2.11 31.82 23.12
CA GLN A 688 3.50 31.42 23.35
C GLN A 688 3.61 30.11 24.12
N LEU A 689 2.72 29.90 25.09
CA LEU A 689 2.61 28.62 25.79
C LEU A 689 2.16 27.50 24.84
N GLY A 690 1.24 27.78 23.91
CA GLY A 690 0.87 26.85 22.83
C GLY A 690 2.06 26.47 21.95
N THR A 691 2.82 27.45 21.47
CA THR A 691 4.05 27.20 20.70
C THR A 691 5.07 26.38 21.49
N LEU A 692 5.25 26.67 22.79
CA LEU A 692 6.13 25.90 23.66
C LEU A 692 5.67 24.44 23.76
N TYR A 693 4.38 24.22 24.05
CA TYR A 693 3.82 22.88 24.29
C TYR A 693 3.81 22.04 23.00
N TYR A 694 3.58 22.67 21.85
CA TYR A 694 3.73 22.04 20.54
C TYR A 694 5.19 21.65 20.26
N LYS A 695 6.15 22.57 20.43
CA LYS A 695 7.59 22.30 20.22
C LYS A 695 8.10 21.15 21.10
N MET A 696 7.57 21.02 22.31
CA MET A 696 7.95 19.96 23.26
C MET A 696 7.11 18.68 23.12
N GLY A 697 6.25 18.58 22.12
CA GLY A 697 5.44 17.38 21.83
C GLY A 697 4.28 17.11 22.79
N VAL A 698 3.89 18.09 23.61
CA VAL A 698 2.68 17.98 24.44
C VAL A 698 1.44 18.12 23.57
N LEU A 699 1.43 19.11 22.68
CA LEU A 699 0.33 19.39 21.74
C LEU A 699 0.67 18.96 20.31
N GLU A 700 -0.36 18.76 19.49
CA GLU A 700 -0.24 18.41 18.06
C GLU A 700 -0.13 19.66 17.17
N SER A 701 -0.58 20.81 17.66
CA SER A 701 -0.49 22.10 16.97
C SER A 701 -0.29 23.24 17.97
N ASP A 702 0.37 24.32 17.53
CA ASP A 702 0.56 25.57 18.29
C ASP A 702 -0.64 26.54 18.19
N GLU A 703 -1.69 26.15 17.48
CA GLU A 703 -2.88 26.99 17.27
C GLU A 703 -3.61 27.28 18.58
N LEU A 704 -3.93 28.57 18.77
CA LEU A 704 -4.69 29.07 19.91
C LEU A 704 -6.16 29.26 19.50
N ILE A 705 -7.06 28.45 20.05
CA ILE A 705 -8.50 28.61 19.87
C ILE A 705 -9.00 29.64 20.89
N ASP A 706 -9.34 30.81 20.39
CA ASP A 706 -9.93 31.89 21.17
C ASP A 706 -11.44 31.67 21.30
N CYS A 707 -11.88 31.39 22.52
CA CYS A 707 -13.26 31.10 22.84
C CYS A 707 -13.81 32.22 23.72
N SER A 708 -14.84 32.90 23.21
CA SER A 708 -15.59 33.84 24.01
C SER A 708 -16.72 33.12 24.75
N VAL A 709 -17.23 33.73 25.81
CA VAL A 709 -18.39 33.21 26.55
C VAL A 709 -19.63 33.04 25.64
N ALA A 710 -19.75 33.83 24.58
CA ALA A 710 -20.85 33.72 23.61
C ALA A 710 -20.77 32.45 22.74
N ASP A 711 -19.56 31.88 22.57
CA ASP A 711 -19.35 30.68 21.76
C ASP A 711 -19.73 29.40 22.53
N LEU A 712 -19.76 29.47 23.86
CA LEU A 712 -20.14 28.37 24.76
C LEU A 712 -21.63 28.38 25.09
N ILE A 713 -22.23 29.57 25.21
CA ILE A 713 -23.61 29.75 25.65
C ILE A 713 -24.57 29.74 24.44
N SER A 714 -25.74 29.15 24.63
CA SER A 714 -26.87 29.22 23.70
C SER A 714 -28.15 29.64 24.41
N SER A 715 -29.04 30.33 23.68
CA SER A 715 -30.40 30.65 24.15
C SER A 715 -31.33 29.43 24.19
N HIS A 716 -30.99 28.35 23.48
CA HIS A 716 -31.76 27.11 23.46
C HIS A 716 -31.26 26.16 24.56
N PRO A 717 -32.17 25.53 25.33
CA PRO A 717 -31.80 24.58 26.38
C PRO A 717 -31.09 23.35 25.79
N GLY A 718 -30.05 22.84 26.47
CA GLY A 718 -29.27 21.67 26.02
C GLY A 718 -28.20 21.95 24.95
N HIS A 719 -28.35 23.02 24.16
CA HIS A 719 -27.38 23.37 23.12
C HIS A 719 -26.07 23.95 23.67
N SER A 720 -26.04 24.45 24.91
CA SER A 720 -24.81 24.98 25.53
C SER A 720 -23.82 23.85 25.85
N SER A 721 -24.31 22.67 26.27
CA SER A 721 -23.49 21.46 26.40
C SER A 721 -22.90 21.02 25.05
N LEU A 722 -23.71 21.01 23.98
CA LEU A 722 -23.24 20.65 22.63
C LEU A 722 -22.19 21.61 22.09
N ARG A 723 -22.38 22.93 22.28
CA ARG A 723 -21.40 23.95 21.90
C ARG A 723 -20.09 23.82 22.67
N THR A 724 -20.17 23.64 23.99
CA THR A 724 -18.99 23.40 24.83
C THR A 724 -18.22 22.16 24.38
N ARG A 725 -18.92 21.07 24.10
CA ARG A 725 -18.31 19.84 23.57
C ARG A 725 -17.67 20.06 22.19
N SER A 726 -18.35 20.78 21.30
CA SER A 726 -17.81 21.11 19.98
C SER A 726 -16.53 21.94 20.09
N GLN A 727 -16.47 22.93 21.00
CA GLN A 727 -15.27 23.73 21.22
C GLN A 727 -14.13 22.89 21.81
N LEU A 728 -14.44 21.97 22.74
CA LEU A 728 -13.44 21.06 23.29
C LEU A 728 -12.88 20.10 22.22
N GLU A 729 -13.74 19.52 21.37
CA GLU A 729 -13.31 18.69 20.25
C GLU A 729 -12.47 19.47 19.24
N LEU A 730 -12.86 20.71 18.90
CA LEU A 730 -12.05 21.59 18.05
C LEU A 730 -10.68 21.87 18.65
N SER A 731 -10.59 22.01 19.98
CA SER A 731 -9.35 22.25 20.72
C SER A 731 -8.53 21.01 21.00
N ARG A 732 -8.93 19.84 20.51
CA ARG A 732 -8.16 18.61 20.66
C ARG A 732 -6.79 18.78 19.99
N GLY A 733 -5.72 18.51 20.73
CA GLY A 733 -4.35 18.70 20.26
C GLY A 733 -3.88 20.17 20.26
N LYS A 734 -4.67 21.12 20.77
CA LYS A 734 -4.45 22.57 20.72
C LYS A 734 -4.64 23.25 22.09
N VAL A 735 -4.49 24.57 22.13
CA VAL A 735 -4.79 25.39 23.32
C VAL A 735 -6.18 26.00 23.19
N LEU A 736 -7.05 25.76 24.17
CA LEU A 736 -8.35 26.44 24.33
C LEU A 736 -8.19 27.60 25.30
N PHE A 737 -8.39 28.83 24.83
CA PHE A 737 -8.36 30.03 25.65
C PHE A 737 -9.77 30.59 25.82
N VAL A 738 -10.28 30.59 27.05
CA VAL A 738 -11.60 31.14 27.37
C VAL A 738 -11.43 32.51 28.00
N ASP A 739 -11.73 33.57 27.25
CA ASP A 739 -11.67 34.94 27.76
C ASP A 739 -12.93 35.27 28.58
N ASP A 740 -12.77 36.14 29.58
CA ASP A 740 -13.82 36.54 30.52
C ASP A 740 -14.60 35.36 31.16
N ALA A 741 -13.88 34.30 31.54
CA ALA A 741 -14.45 33.05 32.06
C ALA A 741 -15.33 33.23 33.32
N HIS A 742 -15.11 34.29 34.12
CA HIS A 742 -15.92 34.65 35.28
C HIS A 742 -17.42 34.81 34.94
N ARG A 743 -17.75 35.21 33.71
CA ARG A 743 -19.15 35.39 33.24
C ARG A 743 -19.91 34.08 33.06
N LEU A 744 -19.22 32.93 33.10
CA LEU A 744 -19.85 31.61 33.01
C LEU A 744 -20.68 31.25 34.27
N THR A 745 -20.85 32.18 35.20
CA THR A 745 -21.69 32.02 36.40
C THR A 745 -22.94 32.89 36.41
N GLU A 746 -23.14 33.75 35.40
CA GLU A 746 -24.23 34.74 35.38
C GLU A 746 -25.61 34.14 35.10
N ASN A 747 -25.69 33.09 34.26
CA ASN A 747 -26.96 32.55 33.74
C ASN A 747 -27.00 31.01 33.79
N ASP A 748 -28.20 30.41 33.80
CA ASP A 748 -28.38 28.95 33.82
C ASP A 748 -27.69 28.23 32.65
N SER A 749 -27.78 28.77 31.44
CA SER A 749 -27.05 28.23 30.28
C SER A 749 -25.53 28.28 30.44
N ALA A 750 -25.03 29.29 31.16
CA ALA A 750 -23.61 29.48 31.44
C ALA A 750 -23.10 28.46 32.47
N ILE A 751 -23.91 28.22 33.51
CA ILE A 751 -23.71 27.17 34.50
C ILE A 751 -23.68 25.80 33.81
N GLN A 752 -24.62 25.54 32.89
CA GLN A 752 -24.65 24.30 32.12
C GLN A 752 -23.38 24.09 31.28
N ALA A 753 -22.92 25.12 30.57
CA ALA A 753 -21.66 25.07 29.83
C ALA A 753 -20.45 24.79 30.75
N MET A 754 -20.42 25.42 31.92
CA MET A 754 -19.36 25.22 32.91
C MET A 754 -19.36 23.79 33.48
N ASP A 755 -20.52 23.24 33.81
CA ASP A 755 -20.64 21.87 34.33
C ASP A 755 -20.24 20.83 33.28
N GLU A 756 -20.60 21.05 32.01
CA GLU A 756 -20.13 20.22 30.90
C GLU A 756 -18.60 20.27 30.75
N LEU A 757 -18.01 21.46 30.86
CA LEU A 757 -16.56 21.64 30.82
C LEU A 757 -15.88 20.88 31.97
N ILE A 758 -16.38 20.99 33.20
CA ILE A 758 -15.87 20.25 34.37
C ILE A 758 -15.96 18.74 34.15
N TYR A 759 -17.06 18.26 33.56
CA TYR A 759 -17.26 16.84 33.29
C TYR A 759 -16.31 16.31 32.21
N LEU A 760 -16.06 17.09 31.16
CA LEU A 760 -15.25 16.66 30.01
C LEU A 760 -13.73 16.86 30.23
N LEU A 761 -13.30 17.87 30.97
CA LEU A 761 -11.88 18.20 31.17
C LEU A 761 -10.99 16.99 31.52
N PRO A 762 -11.36 16.09 32.48
CA PRO A 762 -10.55 14.92 32.79
C PRO A 762 -10.35 13.96 31.60
N ARG A 763 -11.29 13.91 30.65
CA ARG A 763 -11.22 13.06 29.46
C ARG A 763 -10.28 13.62 28.38
N TYR A 764 -10.12 14.95 28.33
CA TYR A 764 -9.22 15.64 27.39
C TYR A 764 -7.88 16.01 28.02
N ALA A 765 -7.65 15.66 29.29
CA ALA A 765 -6.40 15.91 29.99
C ALA A 765 -5.21 15.27 29.25
N GLY A 766 -4.14 16.04 29.05
CA GLY A 766 -2.95 15.61 28.31
C GLY A 766 -3.06 15.70 26.78
N HIS A 767 -4.25 15.96 26.23
CA HIS A 767 -4.47 16.17 24.79
C HIS A 767 -4.82 17.62 24.44
N THR A 768 -5.31 18.40 25.39
CA THR A 768 -5.68 19.80 25.22
C THR A 768 -5.20 20.60 26.42
N VAL A 769 -4.74 21.83 26.16
CA VAL A 769 -4.44 22.80 27.23
C VAL A 769 -5.60 23.78 27.33
N VAL A 770 -6.22 23.89 28.50
CA VAL A 770 -7.35 24.81 28.73
C VAL A 770 -6.91 25.94 29.65
N ILE A 771 -7.10 27.18 29.18
CA ILE A 771 -6.73 28.40 29.89
C ILE A 771 -7.99 29.22 30.14
N LEU A 772 -8.35 29.42 31.42
CA LEU A 772 -9.43 30.33 31.82
C LEU A 772 -8.84 31.70 32.16
N ALA A 773 -9.30 32.75 31.48
CA ALA A 773 -8.80 34.10 31.70
C ALA A 773 -9.89 35.04 32.25
N GLY A 774 -9.51 35.92 33.18
CA GLY A 774 -10.43 36.94 33.71
C GLY A 774 -9.77 37.93 34.66
N PRO A 775 -10.53 38.92 35.17
CA PRO A 775 -10.09 39.83 36.23
C PRO A 775 -9.82 39.06 37.53
N PRO A 776 -8.81 39.46 38.34
CA PRO A 776 -8.36 38.68 39.49
C PRO A 776 -9.47 38.45 40.51
N SER A 777 -10.14 39.51 40.97
CA SER A 777 -11.20 39.42 41.99
C SER A 777 -12.40 38.56 41.55
N GLU A 778 -12.74 38.58 40.27
CA GLU A 778 -13.89 37.85 39.74
C GLU A 778 -13.55 36.37 39.51
N MET A 779 -12.32 36.07 39.09
CA MET A 779 -11.83 34.69 39.01
C MET A 779 -11.67 34.05 40.39
N ASP A 780 -11.21 34.81 41.39
CA ASP A 780 -11.15 34.33 42.77
C ASP A 780 -12.55 33.97 43.30
N HIS A 781 -13.54 34.81 42.99
CA HIS A 781 -14.93 34.54 43.34
C HIS A 781 -15.50 33.31 42.62
N LEU A 782 -15.21 33.16 41.32
CA LEU A 782 -15.59 31.99 40.52
C LEU A 782 -15.06 30.68 41.14
N LEU A 783 -13.77 30.66 41.47
CA LEU A 783 -13.09 29.47 42.00
C LEU A 783 -13.56 29.14 43.43
N ALA A 784 -13.79 30.16 44.27
CA ALA A 784 -14.33 29.98 45.62
C ALA A 784 -15.76 29.39 45.62
N ASN A 785 -16.60 29.83 44.67
CA ASN A 785 -17.98 29.36 44.55
C ASN A 785 -18.11 27.96 43.93
N ARG A 786 -17.09 27.48 43.21
CA ARG A 786 -17.10 26.16 42.55
C ARG A 786 -15.85 25.32 42.91
N PRO A 787 -15.87 24.59 44.04
CA PRO A 787 -14.72 23.80 44.50
C PRO A 787 -14.25 22.73 43.50
N ARG A 788 -15.16 22.13 42.72
CA ARG A 788 -14.80 21.13 41.69
C ARG A 788 -13.97 21.75 40.56
N LEU A 789 -14.26 23.00 40.19
CA LEU A 789 -13.49 23.73 39.19
C LEU A 789 -12.09 24.06 39.73
N SER A 790 -12.02 24.56 40.97
CA SER A 790 -10.76 24.86 41.65
C SER A 790 -9.85 23.62 41.76
N GLY A 791 -10.42 22.44 42.03
CA GLY A 791 -9.64 21.20 42.08
C GLY A 791 -9.02 20.79 40.72
N LEU A 792 -9.66 21.15 39.59
CA LEU A 792 -9.17 20.88 38.23
C LEU A 792 -8.15 21.92 37.74
N PHE A 793 -8.20 23.14 38.25
CA PHE A 793 -7.36 24.27 37.87
C PHE A 793 -6.45 24.69 39.02
N GLN A 794 -5.40 23.90 39.27
CA GLN A 794 -4.48 24.12 40.40
C GLN A 794 -3.40 25.16 40.09
N GLU A 795 -3.06 25.37 38.82
CA GLU A 795 -2.02 26.33 38.43
C GLU A 795 -2.63 27.69 38.05
N GLU A 796 -2.23 28.73 38.79
CA GLU A 796 -2.69 30.10 38.59
C GLU A 796 -1.52 31.02 38.21
N ILE A 797 -1.66 31.73 37.09
CA ILE A 797 -0.69 32.73 36.63
C ILE A 797 -1.30 34.12 36.79
N VAL A 798 -0.70 34.93 37.66
CA VAL A 798 -1.15 36.29 37.96
C VAL A 798 -0.37 37.30 37.11
N PHE A 799 -1.10 38.01 36.27
CA PHE A 799 -0.61 39.10 35.43
C PHE A 799 -0.80 40.43 36.18
N ARG A 800 0.27 40.93 36.79
CA ARG A 800 0.28 42.25 37.43
C ARG A 800 0.05 43.37 36.43
N CYS A 801 -0.47 44.49 36.91
CA CYS A 801 -0.52 45.72 36.12
C CYS A 801 0.92 46.20 35.82
N PRO A 802 1.22 46.57 34.58
CA PRO A 802 2.54 47.07 34.22
C PRO A 802 2.85 48.40 34.91
N THR A 803 4.11 48.57 35.30
CA THR A 803 4.57 49.84 35.89
C THR A 803 4.57 50.95 34.83
N PRO A 804 4.43 52.23 35.22
CA PRO A 804 4.48 53.34 34.28
C PRO A 804 5.73 53.33 33.38
N ARG A 805 6.88 52.92 33.92
CA ARG A 805 8.14 52.77 33.17
C ARG A 805 8.08 51.63 32.14
N GLU A 806 7.49 50.49 32.49
CA GLU A 806 7.28 49.37 31.55
C GLU A 806 6.33 49.78 30.41
N CYS A 807 5.29 50.57 30.71
CA CYS A 807 4.39 51.14 29.70
C CYS A 807 5.10 52.10 28.73
N LEU A 808 5.97 52.98 29.23
CA LEU A 808 6.76 53.89 28.37
C LEU A 808 7.78 53.12 27.51
N ARG A 809 8.42 52.08 28.05
CA ARG A 809 9.28 51.18 27.26
C ARG A 809 8.48 50.41 26.20
N LEU A 810 7.23 50.04 26.48
CA LEU A 810 6.38 49.41 25.47
C LEU A 810 6.00 50.42 24.38
N LEU A 811 5.64 51.65 24.77
CA LEU A 811 5.33 52.73 23.85
C LEU A 811 6.49 52.99 22.90
N ASP A 812 7.71 53.11 23.45
CA ASP A 812 8.91 53.32 22.66
C ASP A 812 9.18 52.17 21.67
N ARG A 813 9.03 50.92 22.11
CA ARG A 813 9.13 49.74 21.24
C ARG A 813 8.11 49.71 20.10
N TYR A 814 6.89 50.23 20.31
CA TYR A 814 5.91 50.38 19.22
C TYR A 814 6.25 51.53 18.27
N LEU A 815 6.95 52.55 18.75
CA LEU A 815 7.35 53.68 17.92
C LEU A 815 8.60 53.36 17.09
N ASP A 816 9.52 52.53 17.59
CA ASP A 816 10.75 52.11 16.88
C ASP A 816 10.48 51.55 15.47
N GLU A 817 9.38 50.80 15.29
CA GLU A 817 9.00 50.22 13.99
C GLU A 817 8.68 51.26 12.92
N HIS A 818 8.22 52.45 13.32
CA HIS A 818 7.71 53.48 12.42
C HIS A 818 8.52 54.78 12.47
N ILE A 819 9.25 54.99 13.55
CA ILE A 819 10.02 56.19 13.87
C ILE A 819 11.35 55.68 14.45
N PRO A 820 12.39 55.45 13.65
CA PRO A 820 13.66 54.91 14.15
C PRO A 820 14.52 55.95 14.90
N THR A 821 13.97 57.12 15.22
CA THR A 821 14.69 58.18 15.92
C THR A 821 14.63 58.00 17.45
N PRO A 822 15.75 58.20 18.17
CA PRO A 822 15.81 57.99 19.61
C PRO A 822 14.94 59.00 20.37
N ARG A 823 14.17 58.52 21.35
CA ARG A 823 13.23 59.32 22.16
C ARG A 823 13.62 59.27 23.64
N PRO A 824 14.64 60.03 24.07
CA PRO A 824 15.17 59.94 25.41
C PRO A 824 14.13 60.29 26.48
N TYR A 825 13.16 61.16 26.18
CA TYR A 825 12.03 61.47 27.08
C TYR A 825 11.13 60.27 27.42
N LEU A 826 11.16 59.16 26.68
CA LEU A 826 10.41 57.94 27.01
C LEU A 826 11.21 56.92 27.84
N ILE A 827 12.55 56.92 27.73
CA ILE A 827 13.41 55.85 28.27
C ILE A 827 14.37 56.35 29.35
N ASP A 828 14.96 57.54 29.17
CA ASP A 828 16.04 58.05 30.02
C ASP A 828 15.49 58.74 31.27
N THR A 829 15.81 58.16 32.43
CA THR A 829 15.43 58.66 33.74
C THR A 829 16.06 59.99 34.14
N GLN A 830 17.15 60.40 33.48
CA GLN A 830 17.85 61.66 33.74
C GLN A 830 17.15 62.86 33.10
N VAL A 831 16.36 62.63 32.05
CA VAL A 831 15.62 63.69 31.34
C VAL A 831 14.44 64.18 32.19
N GLN A 832 14.30 65.49 32.35
CA GLN A 832 13.22 66.09 33.14
C GLN A 832 11.83 65.72 32.58
N SER A 833 11.67 65.77 31.26
CA SER A 833 10.43 65.40 30.55
C SER A 833 10.02 63.94 30.82
N HIS A 834 10.96 63.01 31.02
CA HIS A 834 10.64 61.61 31.34
C HIS A 834 9.85 61.45 32.63
N ARG A 835 10.12 62.30 33.63
CA ARG A 835 9.34 62.31 34.88
C ARG A 835 7.89 62.71 34.62
N GLU A 836 7.65 63.62 33.67
CA GLU A 836 6.30 64.08 33.30
C GLU A 836 5.52 63.00 32.54
N PHE A 837 6.14 62.33 31.58
CA PHE A 837 5.54 61.17 30.90
C PHE A 837 5.23 60.02 31.87
N THR A 838 6.15 59.74 32.80
CA THR A 838 5.95 58.70 33.83
C THR A 838 4.75 59.04 34.71
N ARG A 839 4.62 60.31 35.15
CA ARG A 839 3.47 60.79 35.91
C ARG A 839 2.17 60.71 35.10
N ALA A 840 2.21 61.08 33.83
CA ALA A 840 1.04 61.02 32.96
C ALA A 840 0.50 59.59 32.84
N VAL A 841 1.38 58.60 32.63
CA VAL A 841 1.00 57.17 32.62
C VAL A 841 0.53 56.71 34.00
N GLN A 842 1.18 57.14 35.08
CA GLN A 842 0.73 56.80 36.44
C GLN A 842 -0.69 57.29 36.69
N VAL A 843 -1.02 58.53 36.29
CA VAL A 843 -2.37 59.08 36.40
C VAL A 843 -3.35 58.31 35.52
N LEU A 844 -2.99 58.00 34.28
CA LEU A 844 -3.80 57.18 33.38
C LEU A 844 -4.07 55.78 33.94
N SER A 845 -3.11 55.17 34.63
CA SER A 845 -3.23 53.83 35.22
C SER A 845 -4.22 53.76 36.39
N MET A 846 -4.56 54.90 37.00
CA MET A 846 -5.59 54.98 38.05
C MET A 846 -7.02 54.92 37.51
N PHE A 847 -7.24 55.12 36.21
CA PHE A 847 -8.58 55.06 35.63
C PHE A 847 -9.08 53.61 35.60
N PRO A 848 -10.31 53.30 36.08
CA PRO A 848 -10.90 51.96 35.96
C PRO A 848 -10.99 51.44 34.53
N CYS A 849 -11.12 52.35 33.55
CA CYS A 849 -11.18 52.04 32.12
C CYS A 849 -9.79 51.96 31.45
N TRP A 850 -8.71 51.96 32.22
CA TRP A 850 -7.35 51.75 31.72
C TRP A 850 -7.15 50.29 31.29
N SER A 851 -6.63 50.10 30.08
CA SER A 851 -6.50 48.80 29.41
C SER A 851 -5.05 48.47 29.03
N ASN A 852 -4.09 49.02 29.76
CA ASN A 852 -2.66 48.72 29.66
C ASN A 852 -2.14 48.79 28.22
N ALA A 853 -1.65 47.67 27.66
CA ALA A 853 -1.04 47.64 26.33
C ALA A 853 -1.98 48.10 25.21
N ARG A 854 -3.31 47.94 25.34
CA ARG A 854 -4.27 48.42 24.32
C ARG A 854 -4.29 49.94 24.23
N ASP A 855 -4.24 50.63 25.36
CA ASP A 855 -4.19 52.09 25.41
C ASP A 855 -2.82 52.63 24.98
N ILE A 856 -1.74 51.94 25.35
CA ILE A 856 -0.38 52.29 24.88
C ILE A 856 -0.26 52.11 23.36
N LYS A 857 -0.85 51.06 22.79
CA LYS A 857 -0.89 50.87 21.33
C LYS A 857 -1.72 51.95 20.63
N LEU A 858 -2.85 52.36 21.22
CA LEU A 858 -3.65 53.48 20.71
C LEU A 858 -2.84 54.79 20.73
N LEU A 859 -2.13 55.04 21.82
CA LEU A 859 -1.25 56.19 21.97
C LEU A 859 -0.13 56.21 20.93
N ALA A 860 0.54 55.07 20.73
CA ALA A 860 1.58 54.91 19.70
C ALA A 860 1.04 55.27 18.31
N ARG A 861 -0.15 54.76 17.94
CA ARG A 861 -0.81 55.09 16.66
C ARG A 861 -1.09 56.59 16.52
N TRP A 862 -1.53 57.26 17.58
CA TRP A 862 -1.75 58.70 17.55
C TRP A 862 -0.46 59.49 17.42
N MET A 863 0.61 59.06 18.11
CA MET A 863 1.93 59.66 18.02
C MET A 863 2.54 59.51 16.61
N VAL A 864 2.45 58.32 16.01
CA VAL A 864 2.87 58.11 14.60
C VAL A 864 2.06 58.99 13.65
N SER A 865 0.73 59.07 13.84
CA SER A 865 -0.11 59.92 13.01
C SER A 865 0.20 61.42 13.17
N ALA A 866 0.62 61.86 14.36
CA ALA A 866 1.04 63.24 14.59
C ALA A 866 2.39 63.52 13.92
N ALA A 867 3.36 62.60 14.05
CA ALA A 867 4.68 62.73 13.45
C ALA A 867 4.64 62.74 11.91
N VAL A 868 3.76 61.94 11.30
CA VAL A 868 3.59 61.88 9.84
C VAL A 868 2.88 63.11 9.28
N ARG A 869 1.97 63.72 10.05
CA ARG A 869 1.19 64.89 9.59
C ARG A 869 2.07 66.09 9.24
N ASP A 870 3.19 66.25 9.94
CA ASP A 870 4.06 67.41 9.81
C ASP A 870 5.15 67.21 8.75
N ILE A 871 5.11 66.11 7.98
CA ILE A 871 6.03 65.84 6.87
C ILE A 871 5.51 66.58 5.62
N PRO A 872 6.27 67.55 5.07
CA PRO A 872 5.92 68.18 3.80
C PRO A 872 6.01 67.16 2.65
N LEU A 873 4.98 67.09 1.80
CA LEU A 873 4.89 66.13 0.70
C LEU A 873 5.66 66.56 -0.57
N ASP A 874 6.28 67.74 -0.54
CA ASP A 874 6.76 68.44 -1.74
C ASP A 874 8.24 68.17 -2.09
N GLY A 875 8.86 67.09 -1.60
CA GLY A 875 10.26 66.77 -1.94
C GLY A 875 10.67 65.29 -1.78
N THR A 876 11.53 64.81 -2.68
CA THR A 876 12.25 63.53 -2.58
C THR A 876 13.74 63.79 -2.30
N PRO A 877 14.37 63.11 -1.31
CA PRO A 877 13.81 62.15 -0.36
C PRO A 877 13.03 62.83 0.77
N LEU A 878 12.02 62.12 1.30
CA LEU A 878 11.25 62.56 2.47
C LEU A 878 12.16 62.66 3.71
N PRO A 879 12.00 63.69 4.55
CA PRO A 879 12.77 63.80 5.79
C PRO A 879 12.45 62.65 6.75
N PRO A 880 13.40 62.24 7.62
CA PRO A 880 13.16 61.20 8.60
C PRO A 880 12.04 61.61 9.55
N VAL A 881 11.12 60.69 9.82
CA VAL A 881 9.99 60.93 10.74
C VAL A 881 10.55 61.19 12.15
N GLN A 882 10.18 62.33 12.73
CA GLN A 882 10.58 62.74 14.09
C GLN A 882 9.33 63.06 14.91
N LEU A 883 9.36 62.69 16.20
CA LEU A 883 8.29 62.96 17.15
C LEU A 883 8.81 63.89 18.24
N SER A 884 8.29 65.12 18.29
CA SER A 884 8.67 66.10 19.31
C SER A 884 8.04 65.80 20.67
N GLU A 885 8.65 66.30 21.75
CA GLU A 885 8.13 66.14 23.12
C GLU A 885 6.72 66.72 23.26
N ASP A 886 6.46 67.88 22.67
CA ASP A 886 5.17 68.57 22.73
C ASP A 886 4.06 67.80 21.98
N GLN A 887 4.37 67.25 20.81
CA GLN A 887 3.44 66.40 20.05
C GLN A 887 3.08 65.14 20.84
N ALA A 888 4.08 64.49 21.45
CA ALA A 888 3.91 63.30 22.27
C ALA A 888 3.06 63.61 23.53
N MET A 889 3.32 64.70 24.23
CA MET A 889 2.52 65.13 25.39
C MET A 889 1.10 65.53 25.01
N THR A 890 0.90 66.16 23.85
CA THR A 890 -0.44 66.46 23.33
C THR A 890 -1.28 65.19 23.13
N CYS A 891 -0.66 64.13 22.61
CA CYS A 891 -1.31 62.82 22.47
C CYS A 891 -1.67 62.19 23.83
N MET A 892 -0.79 62.34 24.83
CA MET A 892 -1.06 61.89 26.22
C MET A 892 -2.25 62.61 26.85
N ILE A 893 -2.31 63.94 26.70
CA ILE A 893 -3.42 64.77 27.20
C ILE A 893 -4.72 64.40 26.50
N LYS A 894 -4.68 64.15 25.18
CA LYS A 894 -5.82 63.67 24.42
C LYS A 894 -6.36 62.35 24.97
N LEU A 895 -5.47 61.40 25.29
CA LEU A 895 -5.85 60.11 25.89
C LEU A 895 -6.46 60.29 27.27
N PHE A 896 -5.87 61.15 28.11
CA PHE A 896 -6.38 61.48 29.43
C PHE A 896 -7.80 62.05 29.37
N ASN A 897 -8.04 63.05 28.51
CA ASN A 897 -9.36 63.64 28.32
C ASN A 897 -10.38 62.58 27.87
N LEU A 898 -10.02 61.74 26.90
CA LEU A 898 -10.88 60.65 26.44
C LEU A 898 -11.27 59.68 27.56
N LYS A 899 -10.32 59.28 28.42
CA LYS A 899 -10.58 58.36 29.55
C LYS A 899 -11.46 59.01 30.62
N ARG A 900 -11.19 60.28 30.95
CA ARG A 900 -11.99 61.08 31.88
C ARG A 900 -13.43 61.23 31.41
N ASP A 901 -13.64 61.55 30.14
CA ASP A 901 -14.97 61.81 29.61
C ASP A 901 -15.80 60.51 29.57
N ARG A 902 -15.18 59.36 29.28
CA ARG A 902 -15.82 58.03 29.39
C ARG A 902 -16.23 57.68 30.82
N LEU A 903 -15.41 58.01 31.83
CA LEU A 903 -15.79 57.77 33.23
C LEU A 903 -16.98 58.62 33.65
N ARG A 904 -17.06 59.88 33.20
CA ARG A 904 -18.20 60.76 33.50
C ARG A 904 -19.50 60.27 32.86
N TYR A 905 -19.41 59.74 31.65
CA TYR A 905 -20.57 59.25 30.91
C TYR A 905 -21.17 57.98 31.50
N ASN A 906 -20.35 57.04 31.98
CA ASN A 906 -20.80 55.71 32.42
C ASN A 906 -21.39 55.65 33.84
N GLN A 907 -21.42 56.75 34.60
CA GLN A 907 -21.84 56.79 36.02
C GLN A 907 -21.26 55.66 36.88
N ASP A 908 -20.04 55.20 36.57
CA ASP A 908 -19.44 54.01 37.18
C ASP A 908 -19.36 54.21 38.71
N PRO A 909 -19.91 53.32 39.54
CA PRO A 909 -19.82 53.43 41.00
C PRO A 909 -18.36 53.50 41.49
N LYS A 910 -17.40 52.91 40.76
CA LYS A 910 -15.96 53.01 41.06
C LYS A 910 -15.41 54.42 40.83
N ALA A 911 -16.07 55.27 40.04
CA ALA A 911 -15.68 56.66 39.85
C ALA A 911 -15.82 57.50 41.13
N ARG A 912 -16.68 57.09 42.09
CA ARG A 912 -16.83 57.75 43.40
C ARG A 912 -15.62 57.54 44.32
N MET A 913 -14.79 56.53 44.05
CA MET A 913 -13.60 56.19 44.84
C MET A 913 -12.32 56.84 44.30
N LEU A 914 -12.38 57.54 43.16
CA LEU A 914 -11.22 58.22 42.59
C LEU A 914 -10.90 59.51 43.35
N PRO A 915 -9.62 59.85 43.57
CA PRO A 915 -9.23 61.12 44.19
C PRO A 915 -9.85 62.32 43.47
N ARG A 916 -10.38 63.30 44.22
CA ARG A 916 -10.88 64.60 43.69
C ARG A 916 -9.82 65.37 42.86
N ILE A 917 -8.56 64.94 42.91
CA ILE A 917 -7.37 65.53 42.29
C ILE A 917 -7.26 65.25 40.78
N LEU A 918 -8.13 64.43 40.17
CA LEU A 918 -8.24 64.25 38.71
C LEU A 918 -8.80 65.50 37.96
N SER A 919 -8.47 66.70 38.44
CA SER A 919 -8.67 67.98 37.76
C SER A 919 -7.76 68.11 36.53
N GLN A 920 -8.13 68.96 35.56
CA GLN A 920 -7.43 69.10 34.28
C GLN A 920 -5.91 69.30 34.43
N PRO A 921 -5.07 68.77 33.51
CA PRO A 921 -3.67 69.18 33.40
C PRO A 921 -3.63 70.71 33.27
N ARG A 922 -2.83 71.39 34.08
CA ARG A 922 -2.74 72.86 34.05
C ARG A 922 -1.66 73.27 33.03
N CYS A 923 -2.04 74.08 32.04
CA CYS A 923 -1.06 74.81 31.23
C CYS A 923 -0.45 75.91 32.08
N THR A 924 0.88 75.98 32.17
CA THR A 924 1.58 77.11 32.80
C THR A 924 2.47 77.79 31.78
N GLU A 925 2.38 79.12 31.65
CA GLU A 925 3.02 79.94 30.60
C GLU A 925 4.56 79.91 30.61
N ARG A 926 5.20 79.26 31.58
CA ARG A 926 6.68 79.22 31.68
C ARG A 926 7.33 77.84 31.65
N THR A 927 6.58 76.74 31.78
CA THR A 927 7.16 75.37 31.73
C THR A 927 6.07 74.33 31.42
N GLY A 928 5.71 74.14 30.14
CA GLY A 928 4.94 72.98 29.66
C GLY A 928 3.59 72.70 30.34
N VAL A 929 2.90 71.66 29.86
CA VAL A 929 1.63 71.18 30.44
C VAL A 929 1.93 70.19 31.56
N ARG A 930 1.61 70.55 32.81
CA ARG A 930 1.86 69.68 33.97
C ARG A 930 0.62 68.87 34.34
N PHE A 931 0.79 67.55 34.47
CA PHE A 931 -0.20 66.69 35.12
C PHE A 931 -0.31 67.03 36.62
N PRO A 932 -1.52 66.95 37.23
CA PRO A 932 -1.69 67.22 38.66
C PRO A 932 -0.85 66.27 39.51
N VAL A 933 -0.28 66.78 40.61
CA VAL A 933 0.50 66.02 41.60
C VAL A 933 -0.42 65.24 42.53
#